data_AF-A0A7J9WG72-F1
#
_entry.id   AF-A0A7J9WG72-F1
#
_cell.length_a   1.000
_cell.length_b   1.000
_cell.length_c   1.000
_cell.angle_alpha   90.00
_cell.angle_beta   90.00
_cell.angle_gamma   90.00
#
_symmetry.space_group_name_H-M   'P 1'
#
loop_
_entity.id
_entity.type
_entity.pdbx_description
1 polymer ?
#
loop_
_entity_poly.entity_id
_entity_poly.type
_entity_poly.pdbx_seq_one_letter_code
_entity_poly.pdbx_strand_id
1 'polypeptide(L)'
;MSAVAGREPQGVPPCGLDVVHRPVAGRFLVLRPSARAVVEGPPPPVVQHQAVELGRGRRVGHQAVACLRQSPTHVTRSQQSGSPQTPAHVLDDGGVRVEIVRQCIQCRLARLETLQQPQPVCRQQQPSQSVAKRQPLPGALVVRLERKWFVHSTRHYAAPSRSARIHAAYTRPSASGGRDLLAGRINEDDIRTLRERADIAAVVGDYTSLKRAGGRLKGLCPFHEERTPSFTVDPTHNLFHCFGCDEGGDVISFLQKIESLTFPEAVERLSRLSNFPLRYEELSPGQRKALGRRTRLTDALVAAATFYRTQLEGPDGEAARQYLAGRGLTRDDAQRFGLGWAPDRWDGLVRHLAQEGFEHSEISDAGLATIGRQGLTDRFRGRVVFPIYDAGGKDVVAFGGRILPDVQLKTGPREGQPPKYINSSESAVYKKSHTLYALNWARSEITRRQVALVVEGYMDVIALHRLGVRHAVATCGTALTTDHFRALEKFAPRVVLALDADAAGFAAAERARSLAEEVGLREVSVLPLPEGRDPADLADEGVDAVEAALHGTKTAVEFQIEHLLRGADTATPEGQTATYRATFPLLVRLPDRVLRYRYIRDLVAPAVRLSADRIEQELDAEVTAARGRGSAPAVPEPAPARRAPGDVTGGEPSDPQLILEREVLRTALQHPQLLPSAWKLVTAEDFRAPLSRTLFEAMSDVQLEDLGAVLAALPDDAMRSRVRALAMSESRVEPDAGHVAELVARLRAAAVEREVGSLRDDMTRLGEQLGPEDRRRYVTAFEELERRRRTLLEGSDH
;
A
#
# COMPACT_ATOMS: atom_id res chain seq x y z
N MET A 1 -12.03 57.80 -52.36
CA MET A 1 -11.19 56.63 -52.68
C MET A 1 -11.92 55.41 -52.12
N SER A 2 -13.02 54.92 -52.70
CA SER A 2 -13.31 54.54 -54.10
C SER A 2 -12.60 53.21 -54.46
N ALA A 3 -13.25 52.10 -54.87
CA ALA A 3 -14.67 51.77 -55.18
C ALA A 3 -14.96 50.29 -54.75
N VAL A 4 -16.17 49.72 -54.53
CA VAL A 4 -17.56 49.88 -55.06
C VAL A 4 -17.74 49.28 -56.47
N ALA A 5 -18.64 48.34 -56.80
CA ALA A 5 -19.58 47.40 -56.11
C ALA A 5 -20.07 46.34 -57.15
N GLY A 6 -20.87 45.28 -56.91
CA GLY A 6 -21.61 44.73 -55.76
C GLY A 6 -22.80 43.82 -56.20
N ARG A 7 -23.79 43.59 -55.31
CA ARG A 7 -25.14 42.98 -55.50
C ARG A 7 -25.33 41.45 -55.58
N GLU A 8 -26.40 41.00 -54.92
CA GLU A 8 -27.09 39.68 -54.94
C GLU A 8 -28.43 39.82 -55.76
N PRO A 9 -29.53 39.02 -55.62
CA PRO A 9 -29.79 37.71 -54.93
C PRO A 9 -30.72 36.70 -55.71
N GLN A 10 -31.15 35.64 -55.00
CA GLN A 10 -32.44 34.86 -55.10
C GLN A 10 -32.45 33.43 -55.73
N GLY A 11 -33.19 32.51 -55.09
CA GLY A 11 -33.59 31.18 -55.61
C GLY A 11 -33.78 30.06 -54.53
N VAL A 12 -35.03 29.65 -54.24
CA VAL A 12 -35.46 28.67 -53.19
C VAL A 12 -36.84 28.06 -53.59
N PRO A 13 -37.28 26.83 -53.23
CA PRO A 13 -36.66 25.74 -52.45
C PRO A 13 -36.13 24.56 -53.32
N PRO A 14 -36.77 23.39 -53.61
CA PRO A 14 -38.14 22.87 -53.35
C PRO A 14 -38.17 21.69 -52.31
N CYS A 15 -38.93 20.60 -52.57
CA CYS A 15 -39.21 19.46 -51.66
C CYS A 15 -39.41 18.11 -52.43
N GLY A 16 -39.38 16.93 -51.76
CA GLY A 16 -39.60 15.65 -52.48
C GLY A 16 -39.44 14.28 -51.77
N LEU A 17 -40.16 14.01 -50.67
CA LEU A 17 -40.67 12.69 -50.19
C LEU A 17 -39.76 11.47 -49.87
N ASP A 18 -40.27 10.63 -48.96
CA ASP A 18 -39.73 9.35 -48.49
C ASP A 18 -40.03 8.13 -49.40
N VAL A 19 -39.38 6.98 -49.16
CA VAL A 19 -40.05 5.72 -48.75
C VAL A 19 -39.05 4.57 -48.42
N VAL A 20 -39.52 3.66 -47.56
CA VAL A 20 -38.83 2.59 -46.82
C VAL A 20 -38.59 1.29 -47.63
N HIS A 21 -37.44 0.59 -47.46
CA HIS A 21 -37.33 -0.85 -47.06
C HIS A 21 -35.96 -1.54 -47.36
N ARG A 22 -35.67 -2.57 -46.53
CA ARG A 22 -34.54 -3.55 -46.61
C ARG A 22 -34.97 -4.84 -47.39
N PRO A 23 -34.21 -5.96 -47.37
CA PRO A 23 -32.90 -6.22 -47.98
C PRO A 23 -32.87 -7.54 -48.82
N VAL A 24 -31.82 -7.80 -49.59
CA VAL A 24 -31.48 -9.17 -50.07
C VAL A 24 -29.96 -9.40 -50.02
N ALA A 25 -29.53 -10.64 -49.73
CA ALA A 25 -28.12 -11.03 -49.64
C ALA A 25 -27.63 -11.75 -50.92
N GLY A 26 -26.32 -11.71 -51.17
CA GLY A 26 -25.65 -12.47 -52.24
C GLY A 26 -24.19 -12.77 -51.89
N ARG A 27 -23.73 -14.00 -52.14
CA ARG A 27 -22.35 -14.45 -51.92
C ARG A 27 -21.62 -14.70 -53.26
N PHE A 28 -20.29 -14.72 -53.16
CA PHE A 28 -19.31 -15.57 -53.89
C PHE A 28 -18.41 -15.00 -55.00
N LEU A 29 -17.21 -15.61 -55.01
CA LEU A 29 -16.15 -15.75 -56.02
C LEU A 29 -15.35 -14.53 -56.53
N VAL A 30 -14.22 -14.34 -55.84
CA VAL A 30 -12.84 -14.22 -56.37
C VAL A 30 -12.62 -14.63 -57.83
N LEU A 31 -11.87 -13.81 -58.60
CA LEU A 31 -10.70 -14.22 -59.40
C LEU A 31 -9.82 -13.01 -59.81
N ARG A 32 -8.56 -13.24 -60.21
CA ARG A 32 -7.56 -12.23 -60.66
C ARG A 32 -7.58 -12.04 -62.19
N PRO A 33 -6.85 -11.03 -62.75
CA PRO A 33 -5.56 -11.37 -63.37
C PRO A 33 -4.41 -10.30 -63.28
N SER A 34 -3.18 -10.75 -63.59
CA SER A 34 -1.98 -10.05 -64.16
C SER A 34 -1.74 -8.53 -63.95
N ALA A 35 -0.59 -8.04 -63.43
CA ALA A 35 0.78 -8.00 -64.03
C ALA A 35 0.92 -7.01 -65.24
N ARG A 36 2.04 -6.31 -65.54
CA ARG A 36 3.47 -6.44 -65.15
C ARG A 36 4.27 -5.16 -65.53
N ALA A 37 5.27 -4.71 -64.77
CA ALA A 37 6.35 -3.76 -65.18
C ALA A 37 7.55 -3.78 -64.20
N VAL A 38 8.79 -3.50 -64.66
CA VAL A 38 10.07 -3.62 -63.90
C VAL A 38 11.15 -2.66 -64.44
N VAL A 39 12.06 -2.16 -63.57
CA VAL A 39 13.48 -1.72 -63.76
C VAL A 39 13.93 -1.12 -62.39
N GLU A 40 14.85 -1.70 -61.60
CA GLU A 40 16.33 -1.64 -61.63
C GLU A 40 16.91 -0.20 -61.50
N GLY A 41 17.87 0.20 -60.65
CA GLY A 41 18.71 -0.34 -59.54
C GLY A 41 19.61 0.83 -59.02
N PRO A 42 20.75 0.70 -58.30
CA PRO A 42 21.31 -0.35 -57.41
C PRO A 42 21.66 0.17 -55.95
N PRO A 43 22.25 -0.63 -55.05
CA PRO A 43 22.69 -0.21 -53.71
C PRO A 43 24.22 -0.29 -53.41
N PRO A 44 24.79 0.54 -52.52
CA PRO A 44 26.12 0.36 -51.91
C PRO A 44 26.10 0.40 -50.35
N PRO A 45 27.22 0.17 -49.63
CA PRO A 45 28.05 -1.04 -49.62
C PRO A 45 28.32 -1.56 -48.17
N VAL A 46 29.05 -2.68 -48.03
CA VAL A 46 29.46 -3.28 -46.73
C VAL A 46 30.97 -3.55 -46.69
N VAL A 47 31.60 -3.35 -45.52
CA VAL A 47 33.02 -3.61 -45.19
C VAL A 47 33.01 -4.23 -43.77
N GLN A 48 33.37 -5.51 -43.56
CA GLN A 48 34.72 -6.07 -43.33
C GLN A 48 35.45 -5.45 -42.11
N HIS A 49 36.24 -6.16 -41.29
CA HIS A 49 36.59 -7.59 -41.19
C HIS A 49 37.22 -7.87 -39.80
N GLN A 50 37.09 -9.07 -39.24
CA GLN A 50 38.22 -9.92 -38.77
C GLN A 50 37.72 -11.25 -38.16
N ALA A 51 38.61 -12.24 -38.07
CA ALA A 51 38.31 -13.59 -37.57
C ALA A 51 39.54 -14.19 -36.87
N VAL A 52 39.30 -15.17 -35.99
CA VAL A 52 40.32 -16.08 -35.44
C VAL A 52 39.72 -17.50 -35.42
N GLU A 53 40.36 -18.44 -36.10
CA GLU A 53 40.07 -19.88 -35.96
C GLU A 53 40.93 -20.50 -34.84
N LEU A 54 40.50 -21.64 -34.28
CA LEU A 54 41.28 -22.89 -34.38
C LEU A 54 40.60 -24.11 -33.72
N GLY A 55 40.36 -25.16 -34.52
CA GLY A 55 40.93 -26.48 -34.20
C GLY A 55 40.07 -27.59 -33.54
N ARG A 56 39.57 -28.50 -34.39
CA ARG A 56 39.36 -29.97 -34.17
C ARG A 56 38.19 -30.40 -33.22
N GLY A 57 37.31 -31.35 -33.56
CA GLY A 57 36.99 -31.99 -34.85
C GLY A 57 36.70 -33.52 -34.79
N ARG A 58 35.90 -34.03 -35.74
CA ARG A 58 35.55 -35.46 -36.04
C ARG A 58 34.58 -36.13 -35.03
N ARG A 59 33.75 -37.13 -35.38
CA ARG A 59 33.33 -37.82 -36.65
C ARG A 59 31.96 -38.52 -36.37
N VAL A 60 31.10 -38.93 -37.31
CA VAL A 60 30.60 -38.37 -38.61
C VAL A 60 29.43 -39.23 -39.12
N GLY A 61 28.37 -38.61 -39.67
CA GLY A 61 27.37 -39.26 -40.54
C GLY A 61 26.20 -40.02 -39.87
N HIS A 62 25.12 -40.39 -40.58
CA HIS A 62 24.59 -39.85 -41.85
C HIS A 62 23.19 -40.41 -42.14
N GLN A 63 22.39 -39.66 -42.93
CA GLN A 63 21.22 -40.09 -43.73
C GLN A 63 19.96 -40.63 -43.03
N ALA A 64 18.82 -40.08 -43.47
CA ALA A 64 17.46 -40.53 -43.17
C ALA A 64 16.87 -41.31 -44.35
N VAL A 65 15.82 -42.10 -44.09
CA VAL A 65 14.76 -42.44 -45.04
C VAL A 65 13.42 -42.39 -44.30
N ALA A 66 12.36 -41.95 -44.96
CA ALA A 66 11.00 -41.97 -44.43
C ALA A 66 10.07 -42.74 -45.37
N CYS A 67 9.15 -43.56 -44.85
CA CYS A 67 7.81 -43.81 -45.44
C CYS A 67 6.89 -44.70 -44.60
N LEU A 68 5.72 -44.15 -44.25
CA LEU A 68 4.36 -44.66 -44.58
C LEU A 68 3.89 -46.12 -44.28
N ARG A 69 2.65 -46.15 -43.75
CA ARG A 69 1.52 -47.11 -43.93
C ARG A 69 1.22 -48.21 -42.88
N GLN A 70 0.10 -47.94 -42.18
CA GLN A 70 -1.15 -48.75 -42.12
C GLN A 70 -1.21 -50.10 -41.37
N SER A 71 -2.36 -50.30 -40.72
CA SER A 71 -2.75 -51.46 -39.90
C SER A 71 -3.34 -52.63 -40.72
N PRO A 72 -3.49 -53.80 -40.08
CA PRO A 72 -4.62 -54.70 -40.33
C PRO A 72 -5.43 -55.01 -39.05
N THR A 73 -6.54 -55.75 -39.18
CA THR A 73 -7.56 -56.01 -38.13
C THR A 73 -7.95 -57.50 -38.01
N HIS A 74 -8.78 -57.82 -37.01
CA HIS A 74 -9.50 -59.08 -36.66
C HIS A 74 -8.85 -59.99 -35.58
N VAL A 75 -9.48 -60.50 -34.48
CA VAL A 75 -10.88 -60.81 -34.01
C VAL A 75 -11.26 -62.31 -34.20
N THR A 76 -11.81 -63.10 -33.24
CA THR A 76 -12.45 -62.81 -31.91
C THR A 76 -11.70 -63.43 -30.69
N ARG A 77 -12.13 -64.35 -29.79
CA ARG A 77 -13.38 -65.15 -29.59
C ARG A 77 -13.57 -65.78 -28.16
N SER A 78 -14.56 -65.28 -27.38
CA SER A 78 -15.31 -65.98 -26.29
C SER A 78 -14.56 -66.36 -24.96
N GLN A 79 -15.19 -66.59 -23.79
CA GLN A 79 -16.61 -66.76 -23.39
C GLN A 79 -16.99 -66.00 -22.08
N GLN A 80 -18.30 -65.73 -21.90
CA GLN A 80 -19.15 -65.70 -20.67
C GLN A 80 -18.57 -65.08 -19.34
N SER A 81 -19.29 -64.22 -18.60
CA SER A 81 -20.62 -63.56 -18.72
C SER A 81 -20.61 -62.30 -17.80
N GLY A 82 -21.68 -61.56 -17.47
CA GLY A 82 -23.14 -61.65 -17.67
C GLY A 82 -23.85 -60.46 -16.96
N SER A 83 -25.18 -60.33 -17.03
CA SER A 83 -25.93 -59.19 -16.44
C SER A 83 -27.43 -59.44 -16.24
N PRO A 84 -28.08 -58.63 -15.38
CA PRO A 84 -29.32 -57.91 -15.76
C PRO A 84 -29.42 -56.49 -15.12
N GLN A 85 -30.32 -55.55 -15.45
CA GLN A 85 -31.17 -55.24 -16.63
C GLN A 85 -31.74 -53.79 -16.49
N THR A 86 -32.27 -53.22 -17.58
CA THR A 86 -33.19 -52.05 -17.60
C THR A 86 -34.31 -52.32 -18.63
N PRO A 87 -35.45 -51.59 -18.63
CA PRO A 87 -35.58 -50.38 -19.47
C PRO A 87 -36.50 -49.27 -18.85
N ALA A 88 -36.83 -48.24 -19.65
CA ALA A 88 -37.48 -46.98 -19.21
C ALA A 88 -38.95 -46.83 -19.67
N HIS A 89 -39.63 -45.78 -19.17
CA HIS A 89 -40.68 -45.03 -19.87
C HIS A 89 -40.81 -43.58 -19.32
N VAL A 90 -41.78 -42.79 -19.81
CA VAL A 90 -41.78 -41.31 -19.81
C VAL A 90 -43.05 -40.74 -19.17
N LEU A 91 -42.97 -39.66 -18.37
CA LEU A 91 -43.83 -38.45 -18.45
C LEU A 91 -43.62 -37.43 -17.28
N ASP A 92 -44.18 -36.23 -17.53
CA ASP A 92 -44.62 -35.15 -16.63
C ASP A 92 -43.65 -34.15 -15.94
N ASP A 93 -44.20 -32.93 -15.80
CA ASP A 93 -43.60 -31.67 -15.33
C ASP A 93 -43.69 -31.47 -13.81
N GLY A 94 -43.02 -30.42 -13.30
CA GLY A 94 -43.62 -29.63 -12.22
C GLY A 94 -42.74 -29.21 -11.03
N GLY A 95 -41.98 -28.12 -11.21
CA GLY A 95 -41.76 -27.11 -10.16
C GLY A 95 -40.97 -27.51 -8.89
N VAL A 96 -39.68 -27.17 -8.85
CA VAL A 96 -38.90 -27.12 -7.60
C VAL A 96 -38.97 -25.71 -6.99
N ARG A 97 -39.55 -25.59 -5.79
CA ARG A 97 -39.34 -24.42 -4.93
C ARG A 97 -38.00 -24.56 -4.19
N VAL A 98 -37.24 -23.47 -4.09
CA VAL A 98 -36.11 -23.37 -3.17
C VAL A 98 -36.61 -22.73 -1.88
N GLU A 99 -36.47 -23.41 -0.74
CA GLU A 99 -36.71 -22.84 0.58
C GLU A 99 -35.62 -23.28 1.57
N ILE A 100 -35.39 -22.47 2.60
CA ILE A 100 -34.10 -22.39 3.32
C ILE A 100 -34.09 -23.29 4.56
N VAL A 101 -33.02 -24.08 4.73
CA VAL A 101 -32.73 -24.76 6.00
C VAL A 101 -31.46 -24.18 6.63
N ARG A 102 -31.62 -23.50 7.77
CA ARG A 102 -30.54 -23.23 8.72
C ARG A 102 -30.34 -24.46 9.61
N GLN A 103 -29.11 -24.82 9.92
CA GLN A 103 -28.84 -25.63 11.12
C GLN A 103 -27.47 -25.31 11.74
N CYS A 104 -27.48 -25.05 13.04
CA CYS A 104 -26.28 -24.97 13.87
C CYS A 104 -26.17 -26.26 14.70
N ILE A 105 -24.97 -26.81 14.86
CA ILE A 105 -24.68 -27.88 15.82
C ILE A 105 -23.36 -27.57 16.54
N GLN A 106 -23.32 -27.81 17.85
CA GLN A 106 -22.14 -27.67 18.72
C GLN A 106 -21.72 -29.02 19.31
N CYS A 107 -20.41 -29.15 19.57
CA CYS A 107 -19.77 -29.92 20.64
C CYS A 107 -20.11 -31.42 20.86
N ARG A 108 -19.09 -32.26 20.60
CA ARG A 108 -18.54 -33.22 21.59
C ARG A 108 -17.18 -32.64 22.06
N LEU A 109 -16.61 -32.93 23.24
CA LEU A 109 -16.60 -34.14 24.07
C LEU A 109 -16.71 -33.81 25.58
N ALA A 110 -17.01 -34.81 26.41
CA ALA A 110 -16.89 -34.73 27.87
C ALA A 110 -16.50 -36.09 28.47
N ARG A 111 -15.56 -36.10 29.43
CA ARG A 111 -15.23 -37.16 30.39
C ARG A 111 -14.28 -36.56 31.45
N LEU A 112 -14.41 -36.79 32.76
CA LEU A 112 -15.52 -37.39 33.53
C LEU A 112 -16.28 -36.26 34.29
N GLU A 113 -16.41 -36.11 35.61
CA GLU A 113 -16.08 -36.95 36.78
C GLU A 113 -17.05 -36.68 37.96
N THR A 114 -17.05 -37.52 39.00
CA THR A 114 -18.15 -37.61 39.99
C THR A 114 -18.14 -36.68 41.22
N LEU A 115 -19.34 -36.17 41.54
CA LEU A 115 -19.98 -36.08 42.88
C LEU A 115 -19.19 -35.55 44.09
N GLN A 116 -19.64 -34.42 44.67
CA GLN A 116 -20.30 -34.39 46.02
C GLN A 116 -20.84 -33.01 46.44
N GLN A 117 -21.87 -33.03 47.29
CA GLN A 117 -22.49 -31.97 48.13
C GLN A 117 -23.05 -32.70 49.39
N PRO A 118 -23.28 -32.10 50.58
CA PRO A 118 -24.11 -30.88 50.74
C PRO A 118 -23.97 -29.96 52.01
N GLN A 119 -24.43 -28.70 51.86
CA GLN A 119 -25.21 -27.93 52.88
C GLN A 119 -24.51 -27.56 54.23
N PRO A 120 -25.18 -27.03 55.30
CA PRO A 120 -25.33 -25.55 55.47
C PRO A 120 -25.17 -24.99 56.91
N VAL A 121 -25.02 -23.65 57.06
CA VAL A 121 -25.29 -22.93 58.34
C VAL A 121 -25.98 -21.57 58.09
N CYS A 122 -26.74 -21.07 59.07
CA CYS A 122 -27.65 -19.92 59.00
C CYS A 122 -27.37 -18.89 60.12
N ARG A 123 -27.67 -17.58 59.92
CA ARG A 123 -28.24 -16.59 60.90
C ARG A 123 -28.37 -15.17 60.27
N GLN A 124 -29.52 -14.48 60.43
CA GLN A 124 -29.81 -13.34 61.36
C GLN A 124 -29.01 -12.03 61.07
N GLN A 125 -29.54 -10.80 61.20
CA GLN A 125 -30.79 -10.29 61.81
C GLN A 125 -31.25 -8.91 61.21
N GLN A 126 -32.38 -8.37 61.71
CA GLN A 126 -33.04 -7.08 61.37
C GLN A 126 -32.74 -5.98 62.45
N PRO A 127 -33.40 -4.79 62.52
CA PRO A 127 -33.67 -3.73 61.51
C PRO A 127 -33.48 -2.27 62.07
N SER A 128 -33.69 -1.22 61.26
CA SER A 128 -34.20 0.14 61.66
C SER A 128 -34.15 1.14 60.48
N GLN A 129 -34.77 2.34 60.50
CA GLN A 129 -36.16 2.76 60.76
C GLN A 129 -36.34 4.27 60.38
N SER A 130 -37.56 4.72 60.03
CA SER A 130 -37.96 6.15 59.86
C SER A 130 -37.22 6.95 58.75
N VAL A 131 -37.53 8.22 58.38
CA VAL A 131 -38.52 9.24 58.82
C VAL A 131 -39.25 9.88 57.60
N ALA A 132 -40.12 10.89 57.79
CA ALA A 132 -40.87 11.59 56.73
C ALA A 132 -41.37 13.01 57.15
N LYS A 133 -41.77 13.87 56.19
CA LYS A 133 -42.81 14.95 56.26
C LYS A 133 -42.94 15.72 54.91
N ARG A 134 -44.13 15.76 54.26
CA ARG A 134 -45.18 16.84 54.19
C ARG A 134 -44.80 18.09 53.35
N GLN A 135 -45.41 18.39 52.17
CA GLN A 135 -46.79 18.91 51.83
C GLN A 135 -46.95 20.45 51.90
N PRO A 136 -47.86 21.15 51.15
CA PRO A 136 -48.84 20.73 50.12
C PRO A 136 -48.98 21.66 48.84
N LEU A 137 -50.13 21.54 48.14
CA LEU A 137 -50.70 22.21 46.93
C LEU A 137 -51.16 23.70 47.15
N PRO A 138 -51.83 24.48 46.22
CA PRO A 138 -52.56 24.11 44.97
C PRO A 138 -52.55 25.10 43.75
N GLY A 139 -53.29 24.74 42.67
CA GLY A 139 -53.73 25.64 41.57
C GLY A 139 -54.26 24.88 40.33
N ALA A 140 -55.44 25.21 39.77
CA ALA A 140 -56.05 24.44 38.67
C ALA A 140 -57.09 25.22 37.82
N LEU A 141 -57.31 24.77 36.57
CA LEU A 141 -58.56 24.74 35.73
C LEU A 141 -58.16 23.99 34.41
N VAL A 142 -58.79 22.90 33.88
CA VAL A 142 -60.18 22.67 33.39
C VAL A 142 -60.39 23.38 32.03
N VAL A 143 -60.74 22.76 30.88
CA VAL A 143 -61.82 21.79 30.47
C VAL A 143 -61.23 20.79 29.41
N ARG A 144 -61.39 19.43 29.44
CA ARG A 144 -62.56 18.54 29.07
C ARG A 144 -62.91 18.59 27.55
N LEU A 145 -63.34 17.56 26.81
CA LEU A 145 -63.71 16.10 26.92
C LEU A 145 -63.07 15.39 25.68
N GLU A 146 -63.29 14.15 25.18
CA GLU A 146 -63.74 12.77 25.54
C GLU A 146 -62.98 11.86 24.50
N ARG A 147 -62.61 10.58 24.68
CA ARG A 147 -63.37 9.29 24.72
C ARG A 147 -64.18 8.98 23.44
N LYS A 148 -64.18 7.77 22.84
CA LYS A 148 -63.59 6.40 23.00
C LYS A 148 -63.57 5.75 21.56
N TRP A 149 -62.97 4.60 21.20
CA TRP A 149 -63.08 3.22 21.73
C TRP A 149 -61.96 2.27 21.20
N PHE A 150 -61.59 1.28 22.02
CA PHE A 150 -61.15 -0.10 21.72
C PHE A 150 -59.96 -0.44 20.78
N VAL A 151 -58.84 -0.76 21.44
CA VAL A 151 -58.18 -2.10 21.45
C VAL A 151 -58.40 -3.05 20.26
N HIS A 152 -57.30 -3.38 19.55
CA HIS A 152 -56.90 -4.77 19.30
C HIS A 152 -55.37 -4.90 19.33
N SER A 153 -54.86 -6.13 19.50
CA SER A 153 -53.47 -6.37 19.90
C SER A 153 -52.65 -7.18 18.88
N THR A 154 -51.47 -6.67 18.52
CA THR A 154 -50.32 -7.49 18.13
C THR A 154 -49.02 -6.76 18.46
N ARG A 155 -48.01 -7.47 18.97
CA ARG A 155 -46.65 -6.92 19.15
C ARG A 155 -45.89 -7.06 17.84
N HIS A 156 -45.42 -5.95 17.29
CA HIS A 156 -44.36 -5.94 16.28
C HIS A 156 -43.19 -5.10 16.80
N TYR A 157 -41.97 -5.62 16.63
CA TYR A 157 -40.75 -4.90 16.99
C TYR A 157 -40.52 -3.78 15.96
N ALA A 158 -40.73 -2.53 16.38
CA ALA A 158 -40.40 -1.38 15.56
C ALA A 158 -38.87 -1.21 15.46
N ALA A 159 -38.35 -1.18 14.24
CA ALA A 159 -36.94 -0.86 14.00
C ALA A 159 -36.66 0.62 14.35
N PRO A 160 -35.51 0.95 14.98
CA PRO A 160 -35.17 2.33 15.33
C PRO A 160 -34.79 3.15 14.08
N SER A 161 -35.75 3.91 13.56
CA SER A 161 -35.56 4.79 12.40
C SER A 161 -34.76 6.05 12.75
N ARG A 162 -33.43 6.00 12.54
CA ARG A 162 -32.59 7.21 12.40
C ARG A 162 -31.64 7.09 11.22
N SER A 163 -32.19 7.29 10.02
CA SER A 163 -31.40 7.51 8.82
C SER A 163 -30.62 8.82 8.95
N ALA A 164 -29.31 8.74 9.19
CA ALA A 164 -28.41 9.87 9.10
C ALA A 164 -28.31 10.29 7.61
N ARG A 165 -29.19 11.21 7.19
CA ARG A 165 -29.15 11.78 5.84
C ARG A 165 -27.90 12.64 5.71
N ILE A 166 -26.85 12.09 5.11
CA ILE A 166 -25.71 12.87 4.61
C ILE A 166 -26.23 13.71 3.44
N HIS A 167 -26.75 14.89 3.75
CA HIS A 167 -27.09 15.88 2.74
C HIS A 167 -25.79 16.42 2.15
N ALA A 168 -25.49 16.03 0.91
CA ALA A 168 -24.44 16.62 0.09
C ALA A 168 -24.80 18.08 -0.25
N ALA A 169 -24.59 18.98 0.70
CA ALA A 169 -24.90 20.39 0.58
C ALA A 169 -23.86 21.08 -0.32
N TYR A 170 -24.11 21.10 -1.62
CA TYR A 170 -23.39 21.93 -2.59
C TYR A 170 -23.76 23.42 -2.41
N THR A 171 -23.43 23.99 -1.24
CA THR A 171 -23.40 25.44 -1.05
C THR A 171 -22.30 26.01 -1.93
N ARG A 172 -22.67 26.84 -2.92
CA ARG A 172 -21.69 27.66 -3.65
C ARG A 172 -20.85 28.45 -2.64
N PRO A 173 -19.51 28.40 -2.67
CA PRO A 173 -18.71 29.31 -1.88
C PRO A 173 -18.99 30.75 -2.35
N SER A 174 -19.22 31.65 -1.40
CA SER A 174 -19.29 33.09 -1.66
C SER A 174 -17.94 33.57 -2.21
N ALA A 175 -17.96 34.52 -3.16
CA ALA A 175 -16.77 35.01 -3.87
C ALA A 175 -15.82 35.89 -3.04
N SER A 176 -15.74 35.62 -1.73
CA SER A 176 -14.98 36.37 -0.72
C SER A 176 -14.53 35.42 0.41
N GLY A 177 -13.65 34.47 0.06
CA GLY A 177 -12.98 33.55 0.96
C GLY A 177 -11.56 33.29 0.44
N GLY A 178 -10.59 33.15 1.32
CA GLY A 178 -9.16 33.17 0.97
C GLY A 178 -8.75 32.07 -0.02
N ARG A 179 -8.01 32.45 -1.07
CA ARG A 179 -7.28 31.52 -1.93
C ARG A 179 -5.93 31.17 -1.30
N ASP A 180 -5.88 30.12 -0.47
CA ASP A 180 -4.63 29.52 0.02
C ASP A 180 -3.91 28.78 -1.15
N LEU A 181 -3.36 29.56 -2.10
CA LEU A 181 -2.80 29.10 -3.38
C LEU A 181 -1.37 29.60 -3.65
N LEU A 182 -0.69 30.16 -2.65
CA LEU A 182 0.66 30.74 -2.77
C LEU A 182 1.70 30.13 -1.81
N ALA A 183 1.42 28.94 -1.28
CA ALA A 183 2.35 28.18 -0.45
C ALA A 183 3.66 27.91 -1.20
N GLY A 184 4.77 28.49 -0.70
CA GLY A 184 6.12 28.04 -1.00
C GLY A 184 6.47 26.79 -0.20
N ARG A 185 7.77 26.55 0.07
CA ARG A 185 8.14 25.64 1.16
C ARG A 185 7.64 26.29 2.47
N ILE A 186 6.95 25.53 3.32
CA ILE A 186 6.61 25.99 4.68
C ILE A 186 7.92 26.23 5.42
N ASN A 187 8.07 27.38 6.07
CA ASN A 187 9.33 27.74 6.73
C ASN A 187 9.68 26.74 7.84
N GLU A 188 10.94 26.28 7.88
CA GLU A 188 11.33 25.16 8.75
C GLU A 188 11.27 25.50 10.24
N ASP A 189 11.48 26.76 10.64
CA ASP A 189 11.27 27.19 12.02
C ASP A 189 9.79 27.11 12.44
N ASP A 190 8.85 27.35 11.51
CA ASP A 190 7.42 27.22 11.79
C ASP A 190 6.97 25.76 11.85
N ILE A 191 7.54 24.88 11.01
CA ILE A 191 7.36 23.42 11.11
C ILE A 191 7.86 22.92 12.47
N ARG A 192 9.06 23.37 12.88
CA ARG A 192 9.64 23.02 14.18
C ARG A 192 8.80 23.56 15.34
N THR A 193 8.45 24.85 15.31
CA THR A 193 7.62 25.51 16.33
C THR A 193 6.25 24.83 16.48
N LEU A 194 5.61 24.40 15.38
CA LEU A 194 4.35 23.66 15.43
C LEU A 194 4.51 22.28 16.07
N ARG A 195 5.59 21.55 15.73
CA ARG A 195 5.89 20.22 16.30
C ARG A 195 6.17 20.30 17.80
N GLU A 196 6.90 21.32 18.23
CA GLU A 196 7.26 21.57 19.63
C GLU A 196 6.05 22.04 20.47
N ARG A 197 5.22 22.96 19.95
CA ARG A 197 4.22 23.69 20.75
C ARG A 197 2.77 23.22 20.63
N ALA A 198 2.43 22.40 19.65
CA ALA A 198 1.06 21.89 19.56
C ALA A 198 0.76 20.97 20.76
N ASP A 199 -0.46 21.04 21.28
CA ASP A 199 -0.91 20.13 22.34
C ASP A 199 -1.34 18.78 21.70
N ILE A 200 -0.44 17.78 21.71
CA ILE A 200 -0.77 16.45 21.19
C ILE A 200 -1.93 15.78 21.96
N ALA A 201 -2.11 16.10 23.24
CA ALA A 201 -3.19 15.52 24.04
C ALA A 201 -4.56 16.07 23.63
N ALA A 202 -4.64 17.36 23.30
CA ALA A 202 -5.82 17.96 22.71
C ALA A 202 -6.09 17.37 21.30
N VAL A 203 -5.08 17.36 20.42
CA VAL A 203 -5.23 16.87 19.03
C VAL A 203 -5.63 15.39 18.98
N VAL A 204 -5.09 14.53 19.86
CA VAL A 204 -5.52 13.13 19.97
C VAL A 204 -6.89 13.00 20.64
N GLY A 205 -7.20 13.87 21.60
CA GLY A 205 -8.45 13.86 22.37
C GLY A 205 -9.71 14.02 21.52
N ASP A 206 -9.62 14.71 20.38
CA ASP A 206 -10.69 14.82 19.38
C ASP A 206 -11.03 13.46 18.71
N TYR A 207 -10.11 12.49 18.72
CA TYR A 207 -10.27 11.17 18.06
C TYR A 207 -10.49 10.02 19.05
N THR A 208 -9.92 10.07 20.26
CA THR A 208 -10.05 8.99 21.24
C THR A 208 -10.07 9.49 22.68
N SER A 209 -10.83 8.80 23.54
CA SER A 209 -10.97 9.14 24.96
C SER A 209 -9.72 8.74 25.76
N LEU A 210 -8.88 9.75 26.06
CA LEU A 210 -7.70 9.62 26.91
C LEU A 210 -8.02 9.72 28.41
N LYS A 211 -7.27 8.97 29.23
CA LYS A 211 -7.30 9.00 30.71
C LYS A 211 -5.88 9.16 31.25
N ARG A 212 -5.71 9.87 32.38
CA ARG A 212 -4.39 10.02 33.02
C ARG A 212 -3.88 8.69 33.60
N ALA A 213 -2.60 8.43 33.38
CA ALA A 213 -1.82 7.32 33.91
C ALA A 213 -0.42 7.85 34.26
N GLY A 214 -0.23 8.26 35.53
CA GLY A 214 0.95 9.03 35.95
C GLY A 214 1.05 10.36 35.17
N GLY A 215 2.25 10.68 34.69
CA GLY A 215 2.49 11.83 33.80
C GLY A 215 1.94 11.67 32.38
N ARG A 216 1.52 10.46 31.98
CA ARG A 216 1.06 10.14 30.62
C ARG A 216 -0.45 10.05 30.52
N LEU A 217 -0.93 9.96 29.28
CA LEU A 217 -2.33 9.75 28.93
C LEU A 217 -2.48 8.42 28.20
N LYS A 218 -3.55 7.69 28.46
CA LYS A 218 -3.79 6.34 27.92
C LYS A 218 -5.23 6.17 27.46
N GLY A 219 -5.45 5.58 26.29
CA GLY A 219 -6.75 5.41 25.65
C GLY A 219 -6.82 4.19 24.74
N LEU A 220 -7.95 4.02 24.06
CA LEU A 220 -8.06 3.03 22.98
C LEU A 220 -7.41 3.59 21.70
N CYS A 221 -6.67 2.76 20.99
CA CYS A 221 -5.99 3.16 19.77
C CYS A 221 -6.97 3.56 18.65
N PRO A 222 -6.80 4.71 17.99
CA PRO A 222 -7.62 5.11 16.85
C PRO A 222 -7.19 4.43 15.53
N PHE A 223 -6.04 3.75 15.51
CA PHE A 223 -5.47 3.12 14.31
C PHE A 223 -5.80 1.62 14.15
N HIS A 224 -6.24 0.93 15.21
CA HIS A 224 -6.63 -0.48 15.14
C HIS A 224 -7.71 -0.82 16.20
N GLU A 225 -8.54 -1.82 15.92
CA GLU A 225 -9.60 -2.25 16.83
C GLU A 225 -9.05 -3.04 18.02
N GLU A 226 -9.05 -2.43 19.21
CA GLU A 226 -8.67 -3.08 20.48
C GLU A 226 -9.75 -2.96 21.56
N ARG A 227 -9.69 -3.83 22.58
CA ARG A 227 -10.59 -3.82 23.75
C ARG A 227 -9.93 -3.34 25.04
N THR A 228 -8.60 -3.29 25.05
CA THR A 228 -7.76 -2.93 26.19
C THR A 228 -6.90 -1.74 25.80
N PRO A 229 -6.95 -0.60 26.51
CA PRO A 229 -6.15 0.59 26.18
C PRO A 229 -4.66 0.29 26.05
N SER A 230 -4.12 0.30 24.83
CA SER A 230 -2.67 0.21 24.56
C SER A 230 -2.10 1.49 23.96
N PHE A 231 -2.94 2.46 23.60
CA PHE A 231 -2.52 3.75 23.07
C PHE A 231 -2.08 4.69 24.20
N THR A 232 -0.83 5.15 24.14
CA THR A 232 -0.24 6.06 25.13
C THR A 232 0.20 7.35 24.44
N VAL A 233 -0.06 8.48 25.09
CA VAL A 233 0.36 9.83 24.69
C VAL A 233 1.16 10.45 25.83
N ASP A 234 2.26 11.11 25.49
CA ASP A 234 3.15 11.81 26.40
C ASP A 234 3.14 13.31 26.06
N PRO A 235 2.43 14.14 26.84
CA PRO A 235 2.32 15.58 26.58
C PRO A 235 3.62 16.35 26.85
N THR A 236 4.58 15.77 27.59
CA THR A 236 5.86 16.41 27.88
C THR A 236 6.79 16.34 26.67
N HIS A 237 6.80 15.20 25.99
CA HIS A 237 7.64 14.95 24.82
C HIS A 237 6.91 15.17 23.48
N ASN A 238 5.61 15.50 23.52
CA ASN A 238 4.73 15.67 22.36
C ASN A 238 4.70 14.46 21.39
N LEU A 239 4.67 13.25 21.97
CA LEU A 239 4.73 11.96 21.26
C LEU A 239 3.54 11.04 21.61
N PHE A 240 3.23 10.13 20.68
CA PHE A 240 2.33 9.00 20.90
C PHE A 240 3.01 7.66 20.55
N HIS A 241 2.55 6.59 21.22
CA HIS A 241 2.92 5.21 20.90
C HIS A 241 1.79 4.22 21.26
N CYS A 242 1.47 3.30 20.35
CA CYS A 242 0.52 2.22 20.54
C CYS A 242 1.23 0.91 20.84
N PHE A 243 1.06 0.37 22.06
CA PHE A 243 1.66 -0.92 22.44
C PHE A 243 0.93 -2.16 21.88
N GLY A 244 -0.20 -1.98 21.17
CA GLY A 244 -0.95 -3.06 20.51
C GLY A 244 -0.64 -3.25 19.03
N CYS A 245 -0.26 -2.17 18.31
CA CYS A 245 0.02 -2.21 16.87
C CYS A 245 1.33 -1.51 16.45
N ASP A 246 2.20 -1.16 17.42
CA ASP A 246 3.50 -0.50 17.23
C ASP A 246 3.46 0.88 16.51
N GLU A 247 2.27 1.45 16.33
CA GLU A 247 2.06 2.76 15.73
C GLU A 247 2.47 3.89 16.67
N GLY A 248 3.48 4.65 16.27
CA GLY A 248 3.97 5.83 17.00
C GLY A 248 4.30 7.02 16.10
N GLY A 249 4.51 8.17 16.72
CA GLY A 249 4.73 9.44 16.02
C GLY A 249 4.73 10.66 16.93
N ASP A 250 5.01 11.81 16.33
CA ASP A 250 4.63 13.12 16.87
C ASP A 250 3.20 13.49 16.41
N VAL A 251 2.74 14.69 16.77
CA VAL A 251 1.42 15.22 16.40
C VAL A 251 1.21 15.36 14.88
N ILE A 252 2.26 15.64 14.10
CA ILE A 252 2.16 15.74 12.63
C ILE A 252 1.99 14.33 12.05
N SER A 253 2.79 13.37 12.51
CA SER A 253 2.71 11.95 12.17
C SER A 253 1.35 11.36 12.52
N PHE A 254 0.74 11.80 13.64
CA PHE A 254 -0.61 11.41 14.05
C PHE A 254 -1.64 11.84 13.01
N LEU A 255 -1.64 13.13 12.63
CA LEU A 255 -2.54 13.70 11.62
C LEU A 255 -2.35 13.07 10.24
N GLN A 256 -1.10 12.84 9.81
CA GLN A 256 -0.79 12.12 8.57
C GLN A 256 -1.45 10.74 8.53
N LYS A 257 -1.38 9.98 9.64
CA LYS A 257 -1.95 8.63 9.71
C LYS A 257 -3.47 8.63 9.84
N ILE A 258 -4.04 9.45 10.74
CA ILE A 258 -5.47 9.38 11.06
C ILE A 258 -6.36 10.08 10.02
N GLU A 259 -5.89 11.17 9.41
CA GLU A 259 -6.58 11.85 8.31
C GLU A 259 -6.07 11.40 6.91
N SER A 260 -5.09 10.49 6.85
CA SER A 260 -4.43 10.01 5.61
C SER A 260 -3.81 11.13 4.75
N LEU A 261 -3.24 12.14 5.43
CA LEU A 261 -2.65 13.33 4.83
C LEU A 261 -1.17 13.14 4.47
N THR A 262 -0.73 13.81 3.42
CA THR A 262 0.70 14.06 3.17
C THR A 262 1.28 15.01 4.23
N PHE A 263 2.60 15.04 4.37
CA PHE A 263 3.26 15.87 5.39
C PHE A 263 2.89 17.38 5.30
N PRO A 264 2.86 18.04 4.12
CA PRO A 264 2.43 19.44 4.04
C PRO A 264 0.97 19.65 4.41
N GLU A 265 0.07 18.76 3.95
CA GLU A 265 -1.36 18.78 4.32
C GLU A 265 -1.53 18.64 5.84
N ALA A 266 -0.75 17.77 6.50
CA ALA A 266 -0.79 17.59 7.95
C ALA A 266 -0.24 18.80 8.73
N VAL A 267 0.81 19.47 8.22
CA VAL A 267 1.33 20.71 8.83
C VAL A 267 0.33 21.86 8.67
N GLU A 268 -0.31 22.02 7.50
CA GLU A 268 -1.41 23.00 7.32
C GLU A 268 -2.62 22.68 8.19
N ARG A 269 -2.96 21.39 8.35
CA ARG A 269 -4.04 20.93 9.24
C ARG A 269 -3.74 21.25 10.70
N LEU A 270 -2.51 21.00 11.15
CA LEU A 270 -2.04 21.34 12.50
C LEU A 270 -2.02 22.84 12.75
N SER A 271 -1.54 23.62 11.78
CA SER A 271 -1.61 25.09 11.78
C SER A 271 -3.03 25.61 12.04
N ARG A 272 -4.03 25.03 11.36
CA ARG A 272 -5.45 25.39 11.53
C ARG A 272 -6.03 24.93 12.88
N LEU A 273 -5.58 23.80 13.44
CA LEU A 273 -5.97 23.32 14.77
C LEU A 273 -5.38 24.19 15.90
N SER A 274 -4.08 24.49 15.82
CA SER A 274 -3.35 25.29 16.81
C SER A 274 -3.52 26.81 16.64
N ASN A 275 -4.31 27.25 15.65
CA ASN A 275 -4.48 28.65 15.23
C ASN A 275 -3.12 29.39 15.03
N PHE A 276 -2.15 28.69 14.45
CA PHE A 276 -0.77 29.17 14.25
C PHE A 276 -0.56 29.56 12.78
N PRO A 277 -0.25 30.83 12.45
CA PRO A 277 -0.06 31.26 11.07
C PRO A 277 1.27 30.76 10.49
N LEU A 278 1.22 30.00 9.41
CA LEU A 278 2.42 29.56 8.68
C LEU A 278 3.03 30.68 7.84
N ARG A 279 4.33 30.90 8.01
CA ARG A 279 5.17 31.59 7.04
C ARG A 279 5.63 30.59 5.98
N TYR A 280 5.72 31.06 4.74
CA TYR A 280 6.29 30.31 3.63
C TYR A 280 7.57 31.02 3.17
N GLU A 281 8.57 30.25 2.74
CA GLU A 281 9.82 30.79 2.22
C GLU A 281 9.58 31.67 1.00
N GLU A 282 10.28 32.81 0.92
CA GLU A 282 10.17 33.70 -0.23
C GLU A 282 10.66 33.02 -1.50
N LEU A 283 9.73 32.58 -2.34
CA LEU A 283 10.05 32.03 -3.65
C LEU A 283 10.80 33.07 -4.47
N SER A 284 12.02 32.71 -4.89
CA SER A 284 12.85 33.49 -5.81
C SER A 284 12.07 33.85 -7.08
N PRO A 285 12.45 34.89 -7.84
CA PRO A 285 11.73 35.29 -9.05
C PRO A 285 11.51 34.15 -10.05
N GLY A 286 12.48 33.23 -10.17
CA GLY A 286 12.36 32.02 -10.98
C GLY A 286 11.32 31.02 -10.44
N GLN A 287 11.40 30.67 -9.15
CA GLN A 287 10.43 29.78 -8.50
C GLN A 287 9.01 30.37 -8.51
N ARG A 288 8.87 31.68 -8.27
CA ARG A 288 7.58 32.39 -8.27
C ARG A 288 6.94 32.38 -9.65
N LYS A 289 7.73 32.60 -10.71
CA LYS A 289 7.28 32.45 -12.11
C LYS A 289 6.89 31.00 -12.44
N ALA A 290 7.68 30.02 -11.98
CA ALA A 290 7.39 28.61 -12.18
C ALA A 290 6.10 28.16 -11.47
N LEU A 291 5.88 28.59 -10.22
CA LEU A 291 4.65 28.33 -9.49
C LEU A 291 3.45 28.98 -10.18
N GLY A 292 3.53 30.27 -10.53
CA GLY A 292 2.45 30.96 -11.26
C GLY A 292 2.09 30.26 -12.58
N ARG A 293 3.08 29.76 -13.32
CA ARG A 293 2.84 28.94 -14.52
C ARG A 293 2.15 27.61 -14.17
N ARG A 294 2.60 26.88 -13.13
CA ARG A 294 1.92 25.65 -12.66
C ARG A 294 0.45 25.91 -12.34
N THR A 295 0.15 26.95 -11.55
CA THR A 295 -1.22 27.34 -11.19
C THR A 295 -2.06 27.57 -12.43
N ARG A 296 -1.55 28.29 -13.44
CA ARG A 296 -2.27 28.52 -14.70
C ARG A 296 -2.52 27.25 -15.53
N LEU A 297 -1.61 26.27 -15.51
CA LEU A 297 -1.86 24.96 -16.13
C LEU A 297 -2.98 24.21 -15.37
N THR A 298 -2.96 24.24 -14.04
CA THR A 298 -3.99 23.64 -13.19
C THR A 298 -5.36 24.30 -13.40
N ASP A 299 -5.43 25.63 -13.43
CA ASP A 299 -6.65 26.40 -13.74
C ASP A 299 -7.25 25.96 -15.09
N ALA A 300 -6.41 25.79 -16.12
CA ALA A 300 -6.84 25.34 -17.45
C ALA A 300 -7.37 23.90 -17.44
N LEU A 301 -6.78 23.00 -16.63
CA LEU A 301 -7.25 21.62 -16.45
C LEU A 301 -8.59 21.57 -15.69
N VAL A 302 -8.79 22.41 -14.68
CA VAL A 302 -10.06 22.52 -13.93
C VAL A 302 -11.18 23.10 -14.82
N ALA A 303 -10.86 24.09 -15.65
CA ALA A 303 -11.76 24.60 -16.68
C ALA A 303 -12.12 23.51 -17.71
N ALA A 304 -11.14 22.76 -18.22
CA ALA A 304 -11.35 21.64 -19.14
C ALA A 304 -12.21 20.52 -18.53
N ALA A 305 -12.02 20.17 -17.25
CA ALA A 305 -12.87 19.20 -16.55
C ALA A 305 -14.33 19.66 -16.49
N THR A 306 -14.55 20.96 -16.22
CA THR A 306 -15.88 21.57 -16.19
C THR A 306 -16.53 21.60 -17.58
N PHE A 307 -15.77 21.91 -18.62
CA PHE A 307 -16.22 21.79 -20.01
C PHE A 307 -16.64 20.35 -20.35
N TYR A 308 -15.75 19.36 -20.16
CA TYR A 308 -16.04 17.98 -20.50
C TYR A 308 -17.24 17.40 -19.72
N ARG A 309 -17.40 17.73 -18.44
CA ARG A 309 -18.59 17.38 -17.67
C ARG A 309 -19.87 18.01 -18.26
N THR A 310 -19.81 19.28 -18.64
CA THR A 310 -20.94 19.99 -19.28
C THR A 310 -21.31 19.35 -20.63
N GLN A 311 -20.33 18.94 -21.43
CA GLN A 311 -20.58 18.20 -22.69
C GLN A 311 -21.18 16.81 -22.45
N LEU A 312 -20.85 16.13 -21.33
CA LEU A 312 -21.45 14.84 -20.95
C LEU A 312 -22.91 14.96 -20.50
N GLU A 313 -23.33 16.12 -20.00
CA GLU A 313 -24.75 16.40 -19.68
C GLU A 313 -25.51 17.00 -20.88
N GLY A 314 -24.82 17.60 -21.85
CA GLY A 314 -25.40 18.12 -23.09
C GLY A 314 -25.87 17.04 -24.08
N PRO A 315 -26.52 17.42 -25.20
CA PRO A 315 -27.05 16.46 -26.19
C PRO A 315 -25.95 15.67 -26.93
N ASP A 316 -24.77 16.27 -27.15
CA ASP A 316 -23.61 15.63 -27.80
C ASP A 316 -23.09 14.41 -26.99
N GLY A 317 -23.26 14.44 -25.67
CA GLY A 317 -22.85 13.37 -24.74
C GLY A 317 -23.82 12.19 -24.59
N GLU A 318 -24.94 12.13 -25.31
CA GLU A 318 -25.94 11.06 -25.15
C GLU A 318 -25.36 9.65 -25.39
N ALA A 319 -24.58 9.46 -26.46
CA ALA A 319 -23.92 8.18 -26.74
C ALA A 319 -22.91 7.78 -25.65
N ALA A 320 -22.28 8.77 -25.00
CA ALA A 320 -21.37 8.53 -23.88
C ALA A 320 -22.12 8.14 -22.60
N ARG A 321 -23.27 8.78 -22.31
CA ARG A 321 -24.16 8.36 -21.21
C ARG A 321 -24.69 6.95 -21.41
N GLN A 322 -25.13 6.61 -22.61
CA GLN A 322 -25.60 5.26 -22.96
C GLN A 322 -24.48 4.22 -22.80
N TYR A 323 -23.27 4.51 -23.26
CA TYR A 323 -22.11 3.64 -23.05
C TYR A 323 -21.77 3.44 -21.56
N LEU A 324 -21.78 4.52 -20.76
CA LEU A 324 -21.51 4.46 -19.31
C LEU A 324 -22.57 3.63 -18.59
N ALA A 325 -23.85 3.85 -18.88
CA ALA A 325 -24.96 3.07 -18.34
C ALA A 325 -24.91 1.59 -18.79
N GLY A 326 -24.46 1.32 -20.02
CA GLY A 326 -24.16 -0.03 -20.53
C GLY A 326 -22.96 -0.72 -19.86
N ARG A 327 -22.17 0.01 -19.06
CA ARG A 327 -21.17 -0.50 -18.11
C ARG A 327 -21.63 -0.37 -16.65
N GLY A 328 -22.93 -0.19 -16.43
CA GLY A 328 -23.54 -0.08 -15.10
C GLY A 328 -23.26 1.22 -14.34
N LEU A 329 -22.47 2.16 -14.88
CA LEU A 329 -22.12 3.41 -14.20
C LEU A 329 -23.35 4.33 -14.16
N THR A 330 -23.69 4.77 -12.96
CA THR A 330 -24.81 5.70 -12.72
C THR A 330 -24.41 7.15 -13.00
N ARG A 331 -25.39 8.07 -13.02
CA ARG A 331 -25.08 9.52 -13.05
C ARG A 331 -24.28 9.94 -11.81
N ASP A 332 -24.56 9.35 -10.66
CA ASP A 332 -23.91 9.65 -9.39
C ASP A 332 -22.45 9.14 -9.39
N ASP A 333 -22.18 7.97 -10.00
CA ASP A 333 -20.82 7.51 -10.28
C ASP A 333 -20.09 8.48 -11.22
N ALA A 334 -20.73 8.88 -12.31
CA ALA A 334 -20.16 9.83 -13.26
C ALA A 334 -19.83 11.19 -12.61
N GLN A 335 -20.68 11.68 -11.70
CA GLN A 335 -20.40 12.89 -10.92
C GLN A 335 -19.28 12.68 -9.89
N ARG A 336 -19.29 11.57 -9.13
CA ARG A 336 -18.27 11.23 -8.12
C ARG A 336 -16.87 11.15 -8.71
N PHE A 337 -16.73 10.51 -9.88
CA PHE A 337 -15.46 10.35 -10.59
C PHE A 337 -15.16 11.51 -11.56
N GLY A 338 -16.01 12.55 -11.59
CA GLY A 338 -15.84 13.75 -12.42
C GLY A 338 -15.86 13.50 -13.93
N LEU A 339 -16.47 12.39 -14.38
CA LEU A 339 -16.43 11.94 -15.76
C LEU A 339 -17.02 12.98 -16.72
N GLY A 340 -16.48 13.00 -17.94
CA GLY A 340 -16.88 13.94 -18.99
C GLY A 340 -16.93 13.32 -20.38
N TRP A 341 -17.26 14.16 -21.36
CA TRP A 341 -17.29 13.83 -22.77
C TRP A 341 -16.46 14.86 -23.53
N ALA A 342 -15.55 14.41 -24.38
CA ALA A 342 -14.89 15.23 -25.38
C ALA A 342 -15.62 15.04 -26.71
N PRO A 343 -16.31 16.07 -27.24
CA PRO A 343 -16.97 16.02 -28.55
C PRO A 343 -16.01 15.64 -29.70
N ASP A 344 -16.54 15.10 -30.79
CA ASP A 344 -15.77 14.81 -32.01
C ASP A 344 -15.58 16.10 -32.84
N ARG A 345 -14.75 17.02 -32.32
CA ARG A 345 -14.51 18.37 -32.86
C ARG A 345 -13.01 18.69 -32.78
N TRP A 346 -12.50 19.46 -33.74
CA TRP A 346 -11.05 19.70 -33.87
C TRP A 346 -10.47 20.61 -32.79
N ASP A 347 -11.23 21.59 -32.29
CA ASP A 347 -10.74 22.72 -31.49
C ASP A 347 -11.82 23.28 -30.54
N GLY A 348 -12.77 22.45 -30.11
CA GLY A 348 -13.90 22.84 -29.27
C GLY A 348 -13.48 23.26 -27.85
N LEU A 349 -12.58 22.50 -27.22
CA LEU A 349 -11.97 22.89 -25.95
C LEU A 349 -11.00 24.06 -26.13
N VAL A 350 -10.14 24.02 -27.16
CA VAL A 350 -9.17 25.10 -27.44
C VAL A 350 -9.86 26.46 -27.54
N ARG A 351 -10.97 26.56 -28.30
CA ARG A 351 -11.75 27.81 -28.40
C ARG A 351 -12.36 28.24 -27.07
N HIS A 352 -12.90 27.30 -26.30
CA HIS A 352 -13.50 27.60 -25.00
C HIS A 352 -12.45 28.13 -24.01
N LEU A 353 -11.29 27.47 -23.88
CA LEU A 353 -10.22 27.94 -22.99
C LEU A 353 -9.63 29.28 -23.45
N ALA A 354 -9.53 29.52 -24.75
CA ALA A 354 -9.14 30.85 -25.25
C ALA A 354 -10.16 31.95 -24.91
N GLN A 355 -11.46 31.62 -24.85
CA GLN A 355 -12.53 32.53 -24.40
C GLN A 355 -12.49 32.77 -22.88
N GLU A 356 -12.13 31.76 -22.07
CA GLU A 356 -11.84 31.88 -20.64
C GLU A 356 -10.48 32.57 -20.34
N GLY A 357 -9.75 33.04 -21.37
CA GLY A 357 -8.51 33.80 -21.22
C GLY A 357 -7.27 32.97 -20.92
N PHE A 358 -7.21 31.71 -21.38
CA PHE A 358 -5.98 30.91 -21.38
C PHE A 358 -5.17 31.11 -22.66
N GLU A 359 -3.84 31.26 -22.52
CA GLU A 359 -2.95 31.32 -23.68
C GLU A 359 -2.90 29.98 -24.41
N HIS A 360 -2.68 30.02 -25.73
CA HIS A 360 -2.31 28.84 -26.51
C HIS A 360 -1.10 28.10 -25.91
N SER A 361 -0.16 28.83 -25.29
CA SER A 361 1.00 28.23 -24.61
C SER A 361 0.57 27.39 -23.39
N GLU A 362 -0.38 27.88 -22.59
CA GLU A 362 -0.89 27.22 -21.38
C GLU A 362 -1.72 25.97 -21.73
N ILE A 363 -2.58 26.08 -22.74
CA ILE A 363 -3.42 24.97 -23.21
C ILE A 363 -2.54 23.83 -23.78
N SER A 364 -1.45 24.17 -24.47
CA SER A 364 -0.48 23.19 -24.97
C SER A 364 0.35 22.56 -23.84
N ASP A 365 0.91 23.36 -22.93
CA ASP A 365 1.74 22.91 -21.81
C ASP A 365 0.99 22.06 -20.79
N ALA A 366 -0.32 22.31 -20.61
CA ALA A 366 -1.22 21.47 -19.80
C ALA A 366 -1.51 20.11 -20.47
N GLY A 367 -1.07 19.88 -21.71
CA GLY A 367 -1.33 18.66 -22.47
C GLY A 367 -2.77 18.51 -22.94
N LEU A 368 -3.54 19.60 -23.00
CA LEU A 368 -4.95 19.61 -23.43
C LEU A 368 -5.11 19.70 -24.96
N ALA A 369 -4.10 20.23 -25.65
CA ALA A 369 -4.08 20.37 -27.10
C ALA A 369 -2.83 19.75 -27.75
N THR A 370 -2.90 19.60 -29.07
CA THR A 370 -1.78 19.23 -29.95
C THR A 370 -1.65 20.23 -31.10
N ILE A 371 -0.42 20.58 -31.47
CA ILE A 371 -0.16 21.48 -32.61
C ILE A 371 -0.46 20.74 -33.92
N GLY A 372 -1.50 21.18 -34.63
CA GLY A 372 -1.87 20.72 -35.97
C GLY A 372 -1.45 21.70 -37.07
N ARG A 373 -1.74 21.35 -38.33
CA ARG A 373 -1.34 22.16 -39.52
C ARG A 373 -1.97 23.55 -39.61
N GLN A 374 -3.03 23.82 -38.84
CA GLN A 374 -3.81 25.08 -38.88
C GLN A 374 -3.86 25.78 -37.51
N GLY A 375 -3.08 25.32 -36.52
CA GLY A 375 -3.12 25.82 -35.14
C GLY A 375 -3.26 24.69 -34.12
N LEU A 376 -3.64 25.04 -32.89
CA LEU A 376 -3.93 24.05 -31.84
C LEU A 376 -5.21 23.25 -32.16
N THR A 377 -5.20 21.99 -31.74
CA THR A 377 -6.33 21.06 -31.85
C THR A 377 -6.54 20.32 -30.54
N ASP A 378 -7.78 20.04 -30.16
CA ASP A 378 -8.15 19.30 -28.95
C ASP A 378 -7.46 17.92 -28.94
N ARG A 379 -6.77 17.58 -27.84
CA ARG A 379 -6.12 16.27 -27.69
C ARG A 379 -7.14 15.13 -27.61
N PHE A 380 -8.21 15.34 -26.87
CA PHE A 380 -9.30 14.39 -26.67
C PHE A 380 -10.46 14.78 -27.57
N ARG A 381 -10.92 13.85 -28.43
CA ARG A 381 -12.01 14.05 -29.39
C ARG A 381 -12.80 12.77 -29.55
N GLY A 382 -14.13 12.84 -29.45
CA GLY A 382 -15.07 11.71 -29.43
C GLY A 382 -14.76 10.66 -28.36
N ARG A 383 -14.50 11.10 -27.12
CA ARG A 383 -14.03 10.23 -26.02
C ARG A 383 -14.75 10.50 -24.70
N VAL A 384 -15.04 9.44 -23.96
CA VAL A 384 -15.33 9.52 -22.52
C VAL A 384 -14.04 9.95 -21.82
N VAL A 385 -14.13 10.99 -21.02
CA VAL A 385 -13.01 11.62 -20.32
C VAL A 385 -13.03 11.25 -18.84
N PHE A 386 -11.87 10.87 -18.32
CA PHE A 386 -11.62 10.50 -16.93
C PHE A 386 -10.64 11.53 -16.35
N PRO A 387 -11.06 12.46 -15.48
CA PRO A 387 -10.12 13.38 -14.84
C PRO A 387 -9.19 12.64 -13.89
N ILE A 388 -7.89 12.92 -14.02
CA ILE A 388 -6.85 12.39 -13.15
C ILE A 388 -6.52 13.51 -12.16
N TYR A 389 -6.80 13.25 -10.88
CA TYR A 389 -6.53 14.18 -9.78
C TYR A 389 -5.08 14.02 -9.28
N ASP A 390 -4.59 15.04 -8.59
CA ASP A 390 -3.41 14.92 -7.75
C ASP A 390 -3.65 13.92 -6.59
N ALA A 391 -2.59 13.54 -5.87
CA ALA A 391 -2.73 12.64 -4.72
C ALA A 391 -3.65 13.22 -3.62
N GLY A 392 -3.62 14.54 -3.43
CA GLY A 392 -4.47 15.27 -2.48
C GLY A 392 -5.96 15.29 -2.84
N GLY A 393 -6.30 15.12 -4.12
CA GLY A 393 -7.68 15.25 -4.62
C GLY A 393 -8.16 16.70 -4.72
N LYS A 394 -7.24 17.66 -4.60
CA LYS A 394 -7.49 19.10 -4.65
C LYS A 394 -7.72 19.57 -6.09
N ASP A 395 -6.88 19.08 -7.00
CA ASP A 395 -6.71 19.64 -8.33
C ASP A 395 -6.70 18.55 -9.42
N VAL A 396 -7.24 18.86 -10.61
CA VAL A 396 -7.12 17.99 -11.79
C VAL A 396 -5.77 18.25 -12.45
N VAL A 397 -4.94 17.21 -12.54
CA VAL A 397 -3.58 17.30 -13.12
C VAL A 397 -3.50 16.78 -14.56
N ALA A 398 -4.40 15.90 -14.96
CA ALA A 398 -4.44 15.32 -16.31
C ALA A 398 -5.79 14.67 -16.64
N PHE A 399 -5.87 14.04 -17.82
CA PHE A 399 -7.03 13.30 -18.29
C PHE A 399 -6.64 11.97 -18.93
N GLY A 400 -7.46 10.95 -18.69
CA GLY A 400 -7.61 9.77 -19.52
C GLY A 400 -8.80 9.92 -20.48
N GLY A 401 -8.76 9.25 -21.63
CA GLY A 401 -9.75 9.40 -22.69
C GLY A 401 -10.01 8.12 -23.48
N ARG A 402 -11.18 7.51 -23.27
CA ARG A 402 -11.62 6.27 -23.93
C ARG A 402 -12.52 6.56 -25.13
N ILE A 403 -12.24 5.97 -26.29
CA ILE A 403 -13.17 6.02 -27.43
C ILE A 403 -14.39 5.14 -27.15
N LEU A 404 -15.55 5.48 -27.72
CA LEU A 404 -16.71 4.58 -27.72
C LEU A 404 -16.48 3.40 -28.68
N PRO A 405 -16.99 2.18 -28.39
CA PRO A 405 -16.96 1.08 -29.36
C PRO A 405 -17.69 1.48 -30.65
N ASP A 406 -17.21 0.97 -31.78
CA ASP A 406 -17.84 1.06 -33.12
C ASP A 406 -18.13 2.48 -33.65
N VAL A 407 -17.63 3.54 -32.98
CA VAL A 407 -17.79 4.93 -33.42
C VAL A 407 -16.63 5.36 -34.33
N GLN A 408 -16.94 5.55 -35.61
CA GLN A 408 -16.04 6.15 -36.58
C GLN A 408 -15.94 7.68 -36.37
N LEU A 409 -14.81 8.15 -35.84
CA LEU A 409 -14.55 9.58 -35.61
C LEU A 409 -14.37 10.37 -36.90
N LYS A 410 -15.07 11.50 -37.03
CA LYS A 410 -14.89 12.50 -38.10
C LYS A 410 -13.54 13.22 -37.96
N THR A 411 -13.03 13.33 -36.74
CA THR A 411 -11.68 13.86 -36.43
C THR A 411 -10.62 12.76 -36.21
N GLY A 412 -10.94 11.52 -36.62
CA GLY A 412 -10.06 10.37 -36.54
C GLY A 412 -8.90 10.38 -37.55
N PRO A 413 -7.98 9.41 -37.48
CA PRO A 413 -6.99 9.20 -38.52
C PRO A 413 -7.66 8.75 -39.83
N ARG A 414 -7.03 9.05 -40.97
CA ARG A 414 -7.54 8.61 -42.29
C ARG A 414 -7.29 7.12 -42.57
N GLU A 415 -6.30 6.54 -41.91
CA GLU A 415 -5.88 5.15 -42.04
C GLU A 415 -5.59 4.58 -40.65
N GLY A 416 -5.90 3.30 -40.44
CA GLY A 416 -5.82 2.66 -39.12
C GLY A 416 -6.97 3.04 -38.17
N GLN A 417 -7.08 2.31 -37.06
CA GLN A 417 -8.05 2.61 -36.00
C GLN A 417 -7.44 3.55 -34.95
N PRO A 418 -8.20 4.52 -34.40
CA PRO A 418 -7.75 5.32 -33.28
C PRO A 418 -7.59 4.46 -32.00
N PRO A 419 -6.58 4.71 -31.14
CA PRO A 419 -6.32 3.89 -29.96
C PRO A 419 -7.45 3.91 -28.92
N LYS A 420 -7.76 2.74 -28.34
CA LYS A 420 -8.85 2.49 -27.37
C LYS A 420 -8.85 3.52 -26.23
N TYR A 421 -7.71 3.72 -25.60
CA TYR A 421 -7.44 4.76 -24.60
C TYR A 421 -6.31 5.69 -25.06
N ILE A 422 -6.38 6.96 -24.66
CA ILE A 422 -5.26 7.91 -24.68
C ILE A 422 -5.23 8.67 -23.36
N ASN A 423 -4.05 9.09 -22.90
CA ASN A 423 -3.89 9.91 -21.70
C ASN A 423 -3.18 11.23 -22.08
N SER A 424 -3.20 12.23 -21.19
CA SER A 424 -2.41 13.47 -21.35
C SER A 424 -0.94 13.18 -21.67
N SER A 425 -0.25 14.16 -22.27
CA SER A 425 1.23 14.15 -22.27
C SER A 425 1.75 14.37 -20.85
N GLU A 426 3.04 14.06 -20.61
CA GLU A 426 3.74 14.58 -19.43
C GLU A 426 3.68 16.12 -19.44
N SER A 427 3.56 16.74 -18.27
CA SER A 427 3.52 18.19 -18.11
C SER A 427 4.28 18.63 -16.86
N ALA A 428 4.32 19.94 -16.58
CA ALA A 428 4.86 20.41 -15.31
C ALA A 428 4.04 19.91 -14.10
N VAL A 429 2.72 19.71 -14.26
CA VAL A 429 1.80 19.36 -13.17
C VAL A 429 1.47 17.87 -13.09
N TYR A 430 1.76 17.08 -14.13
CA TYR A 430 1.44 15.65 -14.20
C TYR A 430 2.61 14.82 -14.75
N LYS A 431 2.86 13.67 -14.08
CA LYS A 431 3.82 12.65 -14.51
C LYS A 431 3.21 11.26 -14.41
N LYS A 432 3.13 10.53 -15.53
CA LYS A 432 2.61 9.14 -15.54
C LYS A 432 3.39 8.19 -14.65
N SER A 433 4.69 8.45 -14.45
CA SER A 433 5.55 7.58 -13.64
C SER A 433 5.25 7.63 -12.14
N HIS A 434 4.40 8.55 -11.67
CA HIS A 434 4.12 8.78 -10.26
C HIS A 434 2.61 8.88 -9.95
N THR A 435 1.78 9.27 -10.90
CA THR A 435 0.35 9.50 -10.68
C THR A 435 -0.49 8.22 -10.82
N LEU A 436 -1.07 7.77 -9.71
CA LEU A 436 -2.07 6.69 -9.68
C LEU A 436 -3.49 7.27 -9.70
N TYR A 437 -4.32 6.79 -10.63
CA TYR A 437 -5.73 7.14 -10.69
C TYR A 437 -6.47 6.64 -9.45
N ALA A 438 -7.44 7.45 -8.99
CA ALA A 438 -8.25 7.25 -7.80
C ALA A 438 -7.53 7.24 -6.44
N LEU A 439 -6.20 7.46 -6.38
CA LEU A 439 -5.47 7.53 -5.10
C LEU A 439 -6.08 8.58 -4.16
N ASN A 440 -6.55 9.70 -4.70
CA ASN A 440 -7.30 10.74 -3.98
C ASN A 440 -8.51 10.22 -3.20
N TRP A 441 -9.28 9.28 -3.76
CA TRP A 441 -10.42 8.63 -3.08
C TRP A 441 -10.04 7.37 -2.31
N ALA A 442 -8.92 6.73 -2.67
CA ALA A 442 -8.52 5.44 -2.13
C ALA A 442 -7.66 5.53 -0.85
N ARG A 443 -6.88 6.60 -0.66
CA ARG A 443 -5.95 6.81 0.49
C ARG A 443 -6.50 6.29 1.82
N SER A 444 -7.65 6.78 2.28
CA SER A 444 -8.20 6.42 3.59
C SER A 444 -8.58 4.93 3.71
N GLU A 445 -9.01 4.28 2.63
CA GLU A 445 -9.30 2.85 2.62
C GLU A 445 -8.03 1.99 2.47
N ILE A 446 -7.01 2.48 1.77
CA ILE A 446 -5.67 1.89 1.72
C ILE A 446 -5.06 1.87 3.12
N THR A 447 -5.03 3.03 3.81
CA THR A 447 -4.55 3.17 5.19
C THR A 447 -5.33 2.29 6.16
N ARG A 448 -6.68 2.35 6.14
CA ARG A 448 -7.53 1.58 7.05
C ARG A 448 -7.41 0.07 6.86
N ARG A 449 -7.15 -0.40 5.64
CA ARG A 449 -6.98 -1.85 5.34
C ARG A 449 -5.52 -2.31 5.37
N GLN A 450 -4.56 -1.39 5.47
CA GLN A 450 -3.12 -1.65 5.34
C GLN A 450 -2.75 -2.35 4.01
N VAL A 451 -3.55 -2.16 2.96
CA VAL A 451 -3.32 -2.74 1.63
C VAL A 451 -3.87 -1.85 0.51
N ALA A 452 -3.06 -1.64 -0.53
CA ALA A 452 -3.51 -1.06 -1.80
C ALA A 452 -3.74 -2.16 -2.85
N LEU A 453 -4.76 -2.01 -3.69
CA LEU A 453 -5.03 -2.87 -4.84
C LEU A 453 -4.75 -2.09 -6.12
N VAL A 454 -3.84 -2.56 -6.97
CA VAL A 454 -3.48 -1.89 -8.24
C VAL A 454 -4.03 -2.67 -9.43
N VAL A 455 -4.75 -1.98 -10.30
CA VAL A 455 -5.27 -2.47 -11.59
C VAL A 455 -4.71 -1.62 -12.75
N GLU A 456 -5.05 -1.95 -14.00
CA GLU A 456 -4.54 -1.22 -15.18
C GLU A 456 -5.49 -0.14 -15.71
N GLY A 457 -6.80 -0.31 -15.55
CA GLY A 457 -7.82 0.52 -16.18
C GLY A 457 -8.63 1.41 -15.23
N TYR A 458 -9.00 2.58 -15.75
CA TYR A 458 -9.89 3.52 -15.04
C TYR A 458 -11.29 2.93 -14.78
N MET A 459 -11.77 2.06 -15.66
CA MET A 459 -13.11 1.44 -15.54
C MET A 459 -13.16 0.43 -14.40
N ASP A 460 -12.11 -0.37 -14.27
CA ASP A 460 -11.95 -1.45 -13.30
C ASP A 460 -11.84 -0.88 -11.88
N VAL A 461 -11.09 0.22 -11.70
CA VAL A 461 -11.15 1.02 -10.45
C VAL A 461 -12.56 1.49 -10.12
N ILE A 462 -13.30 2.04 -11.09
CA ILE A 462 -14.67 2.54 -10.85
C ILE A 462 -15.60 1.38 -10.49
N ALA A 463 -15.48 0.22 -11.15
CA ALA A 463 -16.28 -0.96 -10.87
C ALA A 463 -16.00 -1.52 -9.46
N LEU A 464 -14.71 -1.68 -9.09
CA LEU A 464 -14.29 -2.08 -7.75
C LEU A 464 -14.77 -1.09 -6.67
N HIS A 465 -14.67 0.23 -6.92
CA HIS A 465 -15.15 1.27 -6.01
C HIS A 465 -16.67 1.29 -5.82
N ARG A 466 -17.44 0.83 -6.82
CA ARG A 466 -18.92 0.67 -6.74
C ARG A 466 -19.29 -0.50 -5.83
N LEU A 467 -18.52 -1.59 -5.84
CA LEU A 467 -18.67 -2.72 -4.92
C LEU A 467 -18.13 -2.48 -3.50
N GLY A 468 -17.52 -1.32 -3.23
CA GLY A 468 -16.92 -1.01 -1.93
C GLY A 468 -15.45 -1.42 -1.77
N VAL A 469 -14.83 -1.98 -2.82
CA VAL A 469 -13.39 -2.25 -2.93
C VAL A 469 -12.66 -0.94 -3.27
N ARG A 470 -12.77 0.02 -2.34
CA ARG A 470 -12.36 1.42 -2.46
C ARG A 470 -10.87 1.68 -2.23
N HIS A 471 -10.09 0.63 -1.96
CA HIS A 471 -8.63 0.69 -1.89
C HIS A 471 -7.98 0.38 -3.24
N ALA A 472 -8.77 0.36 -4.32
CA ALA A 472 -8.30 0.14 -5.69
C ALA A 472 -7.80 1.45 -6.32
N VAL A 473 -6.71 1.35 -7.08
CA VAL A 473 -6.09 2.44 -7.85
C VAL A 473 -5.58 1.89 -9.19
N ALA A 474 -5.39 2.74 -10.19
CA ALA A 474 -4.82 2.32 -11.48
C ALA A 474 -3.58 3.11 -11.87
N THR A 475 -2.68 2.50 -12.66
CA THR A 475 -1.65 3.26 -13.36
C THR A 475 -2.30 4.11 -14.46
N CYS A 476 -1.72 5.27 -14.79
CA CYS A 476 -2.27 6.12 -15.86
C CYS A 476 -1.82 5.67 -17.26
N GLY A 477 -2.12 4.42 -17.61
CA GLY A 477 -1.76 3.78 -18.88
C GLY A 477 -0.24 3.69 -19.07
N THR A 478 0.44 3.12 -18.08
CA THR A 478 1.90 2.92 -18.03
C THR A 478 2.22 1.67 -17.23
N ALA A 479 3.37 1.05 -17.48
CA ALA A 479 3.94 0.08 -16.55
C ALA A 479 4.14 0.70 -15.15
N LEU A 480 4.11 -0.16 -14.13
CA LEU A 480 4.49 0.20 -12.76
C LEU A 480 5.94 0.68 -12.67
N THR A 481 6.21 1.47 -11.63
CA THR A 481 7.48 2.19 -11.41
C THR A 481 7.81 2.20 -9.93
N THR A 482 9.07 2.44 -9.59
CA THR A 482 9.51 2.69 -8.20
C THR A 482 8.73 3.85 -7.57
N ASP A 483 8.46 4.91 -8.32
CA ASP A 483 7.73 6.10 -7.84
C ASP A 483 6.24 5.86 -7.58
N HIS A 484 5.62 4.82 -8.17
CA HIS A 484 4.29 4.35 -7.78
C HIS A 484 4.34 3.58 -6.45
N PHE A 485 5.35 2.73 -6.24
CA PHE A 485 5.51 2.06 -4.94
C PHE A 485 5.84 3.08 -3.82
N ARG A 486 6.70 4.09 -4.07
CA ARG A 486 6.94 5.25 -3.17
C ARG A 486 5.70 6.14 -2.93
N ALA A 487 4.64 6.00 -3.73
CA ALA A 487 3.38 6.69 -3.51
C ALA A 487 2.42 5.88 -2.62
N LEU A 488 2.50 4.53 -2.68
CA LEU A 488 1.62 3.62 -1.94
C LEU A 488 2.16 3.19 -0.57
N GLU A 489 3.48 2.98 -0.47
CA GLU A 489 4.17 2.53 0.76
C GLU A 489 3.82 3.42 1.98
N LYS A 490 3.78 4.74 1.77
CA LYS A 490 3.34 5.77 2.74
C LYS A 490 1.96 5.57 3.35
N PHE A 491 1.10 4.77 2.72
CA PHE A 491 -0.27 4.50 3.15
C PHE A 491 -0.50 3.03 3.50
N ALA A 492 0.25 2.08 2.91
CA ALA A 492 0.11 0.66 3.18
C ALA A 492 1.42 -0.13 2.99
N PRO A 493 1.76 -1.05 3.93
CA PRO A 493 2.91 -1.94 3.80
C PRO A 493 2.71 -3.06 2.77
N ARG A 494 1.47 -3.30 2.31
CA ARG A 494 1.12 -4.35 1.34
C ARG A 494 0.55 -3.74 0.07
N VAL A 495 1.02 -4.18 -1.10
CA VAL A 495 0.44 -3.86 -2.40
C VAL A 495 0.03 -5.15 -3.11
N VAL A 496 -1.23 -5.27 -3.50
CA VAL A 496 -1.79 -6.37 -4.30
C VAL A 496 -1.92 -5.90 -5.75
N LEU A 497 -1.44 -6.70 -6.69
CA LEU A 497 -1.50 -6.42 -8.12
C LEU A 497 -2.53 -7.30 -8.81
N ALA A 498 -3.55 -6.68 -9.40
CA ALA A 498 -4.59 -7.31 -10.21
C ALA A 498 -4.45 -6.80 -11.65
N LEU A 499 -3.47 -7.36 -12.36
CA LEU A 499 -3.09 -7.02 -13.73
C LEU A 499 -3.67 -8.05 -14.69
N ASP A 500 -3.80 -7.69 -15.97
CA ASP A 500 -4.46 -8.53 -16.97
C ASP A 500 -3.67 -9.84 -17.21
N ALA A 501 -4.41 -10.92 -17.44
CA ALA A 501 -3.86 -12.29 -17.42
C ALA A 501 -3.06 -12.68 -18.68
N ASP A 502 -3.07 -11.87 -19.74
CA ASP A 502 -2.50 -12.20 -21.04
C ASP A 502 -0.96 -12.04 -21.09
N ALA A 503 -0.29 -13.18 -20.83
CA ALA A 503 1.12 -13.46 -21.09
C ALA A 503 2.19 -12.64 -20.32
N ALA A 504 1.83 -11.62 -19.52
CA ALA A 504 2.80 -10.80 -18.80
C ALA A 504 3.11 -11.27 -17.34
N GLY A 505 2.24 -12.07 -16.73
CA GLY A 505 2.16 -12.29 -15.27
C GLY A 505 3.49 -12.51 -14.52
N PHE A 506 4.31 -13.49 -14.90
CA PHE A 506 5.58 -13.78 -14.19
C PHE A 506 6.58 -12.62 -14.28
N ALA A 507 6.72 -12.04 -15.48
CA ALA A 507 7.64 -10.91 -15.70
C ALA A 507 7.11 -9.61 -15.07
N ALA A 508 5.79 -9.45 -14.96
CA ALA A 508 5.17 -8.36 -14.21
C ALA A 508 5.42 -8.50 -12.70
N ALA A 509 5.23 -9.70 -12.14
CA ALA A 509 5.51 -10.00 -10.74
C ALA A 509 7.00 -9.79 -10.37
N GLU A 510 7.94 -10.25 -11.21
CA GLU A 510 9.38 -10.05 -10.99
C GLU A 510 9.80 -8.57 -11.02
N ARG A 511 9.27 -7.81 -12.00
CA ARG A 511 9.50 -6.36 -12.06
C ARG A 511 8.90 -5.66 -10.85
N ALA A 512 7.64 -5.96 -10.51
CA ALA A 512 6.97 -5.36 -9.36
C ALA A 512 7.70 -5.65 -8.04
N ARG A 513 8.13 -6.88 -7.81
CA ARG A 513 8.89 -7.27 -6.63
C ARG A 513 10.22 -6.50 -6.54
N SER A 514 10.95 -6.38 -7.64
CA SER A 514 12.22 -5.64 -7.67
C SER A 514 12.02 -4.13 -7.45
N LEU A 515 11.00 -3.52 -8.07
CA LEU A 515 10.62 -2.10 -7.87
C LEU A 515 10.09 -1.81 -6.45
N ALA A 516 9.61 -2.82 -5.74
CA ALA A 516 9.19 -2.74 -4.34
C ALA A 516 10.35 -2.94 -3.35
N GLU A 517 11.30 -3.83 -3.67
CA GLU A 517 12.57 -3.98 -2.95
C GLU A 517 13.37 -2.67 -2.98
N GLU A 518 13.37 -1.95 -4.12
CA GLU A 518 13.96 -0.59 -4.26
C GLU A 518 13.37 0.50 -3.31
N VAL A 519 12.21 0.25 -2.68
CA VAL A 519 11.57 1.21 -1.76
C VAL A 519 11.42 0.67 -0.34
N GLY A 520 11.86 -0.56 -0.07
CA GLY A 520 11.66 -1.23 1.22
C GLY A 520 10.20 -1.61 1.51
N LEU A 521 9.32 -1.69 0.50
CA LEU A 521 7.92 -2.08 0.69
C LEU A 521 7.85 -3.52 1.23
N ARG A 522 7.14 -3.68 2.35
CA ARG A 522 7.11 -4.93 3.14
C ARG A 522 6.58 -6.14 2.36
N GLU A 523 5.56 -5.96 1.52
CA GLU A 523 4.97 -7.05 0.76
C GLU A 523 4.37 -6.62 -0.59
N VAL A 524 4.71 -7.34 -1.66
CA VAL A 524 3.96 -7.37 -2.91
C VAL A 524 3.26 -8.72 -3.05
N SER A 525 1.95 -8.66 -3.32
CA SER A 525 1.10 -9.79 -3.67
C SER A 525 0.52 -9.62 -5.08
N VAL A 526 0.07 -10.72 -5.67
CA VAL A 526 -0.62 -10.79 -6.95
C VAL A 526 -2.01 -11.40 -6.74
N LEU A 527 -3.03 -10.82 -7.36
CA LEU A 527 -4.35 -11.41 -7.52
C LEU A 527 -4.37 -12.19 -8.84
N PRO A 528 -4.34 -13.53 -8.84
CA PRO A 528 -4.39 -14.31 -10.07
C PRO A 528 -5.80 -14.26 -10.69
N LEU A 529 -5.95 -13.49 -11.77
CA LEU A 529 -7.17 -13.48 -12.58
C LEU A 529 -7.21 -14.68 -13.55
N PRO A 530 -8.41 -15.20 -13.92
CA PRO A 530 -8.55 -16.17 -14.99
C PRO A 530 -8.12 -15.60 -16.35
N GLU A 531 -7.70 -16.47 -17.27
CA GLU A 531 -7.27 -16.07 -18.61
C GLU A 531 -8.38 -15.31 -19.36
N GLY A 532 -8.04 -14.13 -19.90
CA GLY A 532 -8.98 -13.30 -20.68
C GLY A 532 -10.03 -12.55 -19.86
N ARG A 533 -9.87 -12.41 -18.54
CA ARG A 533 -10.74 -11.58 -17.67
C ARG A 533 -9.98 -10.41 -17.05
N ASP A 534 -10.61 -9.23 -17.05
CA ASP A 534 -10.14 -8.03 -16.36
C ASP A 534 -10.78 -7.86 -14.95
N PRO A 535 -10.32 -6.93 -14.09
CA PRO A 535 -10.91 -6.70 -12.77
C PRO A 535 -12.32 -6.10 -12.79
N ALA A 536 -12.78 -5.54 -13.92
CA ALA A 536 -14.15 -5.09 -14.11
C ALA A 536 -15.07 -6.28 -14.44
N ASP A 537 -14.62 -7.23 -15.25
CA ASP A 537 -15.33 -8.51 -15.48
C ASP A 537 -15.51 -9.29 -14.17
N LEU A 538 -14.57 -9.14 -13.21
CA LEU A 538 -14.70 -9.70 -11.86
C LEU A 538 -15.68 -8.91 -10.99
N ALA A 539 -15.75 -7.59 -11.16
CA ALA A 539 -16.73 -6.75 -10.45
C ALA A 539 -18.16 -6.93 -10.98
N ASP A 540 -18.35 -7.27 -12.26
CA ASP A 540 -19.68 -7.55 -12.83
C ASP A 540 -20.26 -8.89 -12.34
N GLU A 541 -19.46 -9.80 -11.77
CA GLU A 541 -19.93 -10.98 -11.01
C GLU A 541 -20.37 -10.65 -9.56
N GLY A 542 -20.07 -9.44 -9.06
CA GLY A 542 -20.51 -8.94 -7.75
C GLY A 542 -19.47 -9.02 -6.62
N VAL A 543 -19.82 -8.46 -5.47
CA VAL A 543 -18.89 -8.28 -4.34
C VAL A 543 -18.36 -9.61 -3.78
N ASP A 544 -19.21 -10.63 -3.65
CA ASP A 544 -18.82 -11.95 -3.14
C ASP A 544 -17.74 -12.61 -4.00
N ALA A 545 -17.80 -12.42 -5.33
CA ALA A 545 -16.80 -12.93 -6.27
C ALA A 545 -15.46 -12.20 -6.13
N VAL A 546 -15.48 -10.87 -5.96
CA VAL A 546 -14.26 -10.07 -5.72
C VAL A 546 -13.64 -10.41 -4.37
N GLU A 547 -14.43 -10.56 -3.30
CA GLU A 547 -13.90 -10.95 -1.98
C GLU A 547 -13.33 -12.38 -1.99
N ALA A 548 -14.01 -13.34 -2.63
CA ALA A 548 -13.49 -14.69 -2.82
C ALA A 548 -12.18 -14.71 -3.61
N ALA A 549 -12.05 -13.88 -4.65
CA ALA A 549 -10.81 -13.73 -5.41
C ALA A 549 -9.69 -13.08 -4.56
N LEU A 550 -10.00 -12.04 -3.77
CA LEU A 550 -9.03 -11.39 -2.88
C LEU A 550 -8.51 -12.33 -1.77
N HIS A 551 -9.31 -13.30 -1.32
CA HIS A 551 -8.82 -14.40 -0.48
C HIS A 551 -7.83 -15.33 -1.18
N GLY A 552 -7.83 -15.39 -2.52
CA GLY A 552 -6.88 -16.12 -3.36
C GLY A 552 -5.61 -15.34 -3.74
N THR A 553 -5.36 -14.16 -3.16
CA THR A 553 -4.11 -13.42 -3.39
C THR A 553 -2.89 -14.23 -2.91
N LYS A 554 -1.83 -14.21 -3.72
CA LYS A 554 -0.57 -14.92 -3.46
C LYS A 554 0.56 -13.92 -3.36
N THR A 555 1.62 -14.21 -2.59
CA THR A 555 2.79 -13.31 -2.62
C THR A 555 3.42 -13.31 -4.01
N ALA A 556 4.14 -12.25 -4.39
CA ALA A 556 4.84 -12.23 -5.68
C ALA A 556 5.75 -13.46 -5.85
N VAL A 557 6.48 -13.84 -4.80
CA VAL A 557 7.39 -15.00 -4.80
C VAL A 557 6.63 -16.32 -4.91
N GLU A 558 5.52 -16.49 -4.19
CA GLU A 558 4.63 -17.65 -4.28
C GLU A 558 4.07 -17.82 -5.69
N PHE A 559 3.51 -16.75 -6.26
CA PHE A 559 2.98 -16.73 -7.62
C PHE A 559 4.06 -17.07 -8.67
N GLN A 560 5.28 -16.55 -8.50
CA GLN A 560 6.42 -16.85 -9.36
C GLN A 560 6.85 -18.32 -9.28
N ILE A 561 6.96 -18.88 -8.06
CA ILE A 561 7.28 -20.30 -7.86
C ILE A 561 6.20 -21.17 -8.51
N GLU A 562 4.92 -20.94 -8.22
CA GLU A 562 3.82 -21.71 -8.82
C GLU A 562 3.78 -21.64 -10.35
N HIS A 563 4.15 -20.50 -10.95
CA HIS A 563 4.19 -20.36 -12.40
C HIS A 563 5.30 -21.25 -13.00
N LEU A 564 6.49 -21.27 -12.40
CA LEU A 564 7.58 -22.16 -12.80
C LEU A 564 7.20 -23.64 -12.62
N LEU A 565 6.54 -23.99 -11.50
CA LEU A 565 6.08 -25.36 -11.25
C LEU A 565 4.98 -25.80 -12.25
N ARG A 566 4.06 -24.90 -12.64
CA ARG A 566 3.02 -25.18 -13.65
C ARG A 566 3.57 -25.36 -15.06
N GLY A 567 4.69 -24.72 -15.39
CA GLY A 567 5.34 -24.83 -16.70
C GLY A 567 6.28 -26.03 -16.86
N ALA A 568 6.45 -26.86 -15.83
CA ALA A 568 7.51 -27.87 -15.78
C ALA A 568 7.02 -29.32 -15.86
N ASP A 569 7.73 -30.14 -16.64
CA ASP A 569 7.67 -31.60 -16.50
C ASP A 569 8.50 -32.03 -15.28
N THR A 570 7.82 -32.42 -14.19
CA THR A 570 8.47 -32.99 -12.99
C THR A 570 8.35 -34.52 -12.93
N ALA A 571 7.96 -35.19 -14.02
CA ALA A 571 7.96 -36.65 -14.07
C ALA A 571 9.38 -37.24 -14.24
N THR A 572 10.30 -36.50 -14.87
CA THR A 572 11.68 -36.91 -15.14
C THR A 572 12.69 -36.34 -14.13
N PRO A 573 13.79 -37.04 -13.80
CA PRO A 573 14.87 -36.50 -12.96
C PRO A 573 15.51 -35.23 -13.56
N GLU A 574 15.65 -35.19 -14.89
CA GLU A 574 16.16 -34.05 -15.64
C GLU A 574 15.23 -32.84 -15.48
N GLY A 575 13.92 -33.06 -15.62
CA GLY A 575 12.88 -32.05 -15.45
C GLY A 575 12.77 -31.55 -14.01
N GLN A 576 12.83 -32.44 -13.01
CA GLN A 576 12.92 -32.08 -11.59
C GLN A 576 14.16 -31.20 -11.32
N THR A 577 15.31 -31.56 -11.89
CA THR A 577 16.56 -30.80 -11.76
C THR A 577 16.47 -29.42 -12.44
N ALA A 578 15.87 -29.33 -13.63
CA ALA A 578 15.64 -28.08 -14.33
C ALA A 578 14.67 -27.16 -13.57
N THR A 579 13.58 -27.73 -13.04
CA THR A 579 12.59 -27.03 -12.20
C THR A 579 13.24 -26.44 -10.95
N TYR A 580 14.02 -27.25 -10.23
CA TYR A 580 14.75 -26.80 -9.05
C TYR A 580 15.67 -25.61 -9.39
N ARG A 581 16.50 -25.74 -10.42
CA ARG A 581 17.39 -24.67 -10.91
C ARG A 581 16.66 -23.40 -11.35
N ALA A 582 15.43 -23.51 -11.87
CA ALA A 582 14.60 -22.36 -12.20
C ALA A 582 14.05 -21.65 -10.94
N THR A 583 13.70 -22.39 -9.88
CA THR A 583 13.24 -21.80 -8.61
C THR A 583 14.36 -21.23 -7.74
N PHE A 584 15.57 -21.76 -7.84
CA PHE A 584 16.72 -21.43 -6.98
C PHE A 584 17.02 -19.91 -6.88
N PRO A 585 17.03 -19.10 -7.96
CA PRO A 585 17.30 -17.66 -7.88
C PRO A 585 16.23 -16.85 -7.13
N LEU A 586 14.99 -17.35 -7.04
CA LEU A 586 13.93 -16.74 -6.25
C LEU A 586 14.15 -17.01 -4.76
N LEU A 587 14.56 -18.24 -4.42
CA LEU A 587 14.81 -18.67 -3.04
C LEU A 587 16.06 -18.01 -2.43
N VAL A 588 17.14 -17.84 -3.21
CA VAL A 588 18.36 -17.15 -2.77
C VAL A 588 18.10 -15.68 -2.39
N ARG A 589 17.13 -15.02 -3.03
CA ARG A 589 16.76 -13.62 -2.74
C ARG A 589 15.91 -13.43 -1.47
N LEU A 590 15.56 -14.50 -0.76
CA LEU A 590 14.80 -14.42 0.51
C LEU A 590 15.75 -14.35 1.72
N PRO A 591 15.82 -13.22 2.45
CA PRO A 591 16.66 -13.12 3.66
C PRO A 591 16.03 -13.84 4.87
N ASP A 592 14.70 -13.87 4.97
CA ASP A 592 14.00 -14.62 6.03
C ASP A 592 14.07 -16.12 5.75
N ARG A 593 15.00 -16.81 6.43
CA ARG A 593 15.18 -18.27 6.36
C ARG A 593 13.92 -19.06 6.74
N VAL A 594 13.08 -18.55 7.65
CA VAL A 594 11.82 -19.23 8.03
C VAL A 594 10.81 -19.13 6.90
N LEU A 595 10.68 -17.97 6.26
CA LEU A 595 9.82 -17.79 5.08
C LEU A 595 10.32 -18.59 3.88
N ARG A 596 11.65 -18.58 3.64
CA ARG A 596 12.31 -19.38 2.59
C ARG A 596 12.07 -20.87 2.78
N TYR A 597 12.33 -21.41 3.97
CA TYR A 597 12.08 -22.81 4.30
C TYR A 597 10.60 -23.20 4.11
N ARG A 598 9.66 -22.30 4.38
CA ARG A 598 8.24 -22.55 4.09
C ARG A 598 7.95 -22.69 2.60
N TYR A 599 8.42 -21.78 1.74
CA TYR A 599 8.22 -21.94 0.29
C TYR A 599 8.91 -23.20 -0.26
N ILE A 600 10.09 -23.55 0.27
CA ILE A 600 10.78 -24.80 -0.07
C ILE A 600 9.90 -26.01 0.30
N ARG A 601 9.46 -26.10 1.56
CA ARG A 601 8.68 -27.23 2.09
C ARG A 601 7.29 -27.34 1.46
N ASP A 602 6.60 -26.21 1.29
CA ASP A 602 5.18 -26.16 0.92
C ASP A 602 4.97 -26.21 -0.61
N LEU A 603 5.95 -25.76 -1.42
CA LEU A 603 5.83 -25.67 -2.89
C LEU A 603 6.90 -26.46 -3.64
N VAL A 604 8.19 -26.20 -3.37
CA VAL A 604 9.28 -26.66 -4.25
C VAL A 604 9.65 -28.13 -4.01
N ALA A 605 9.91 -28.51 -2.76
CA ALA A 605 10.30 -29.87 -2.38
C ALA A 605 9.30 -30.96 -2.82
N PRO A 606 7.97 -30.78 -2.68
CA PRO A 606 6.99 -31.73 -3.21
C PRO A 606 7.05 -31.90 -4.73
N ALA A 607 7.29 -30.82 -5.47
CA ALA A 607 7.34 -30.83 -6.93
C ALA A 607 8.63 -31.45 -7.48
N VAL A 608 9.79 -31.12 -6.89
CA VAL A 608 11.10 -31.63 -7.35
C VAL A 608 11.54 -32.94 -6.67
N ARG A 609 10.74 -33.45 -5.71
CA ARG A 609 10.94 -34.72 -4.98
C ARG A 609 12.26 -34.83 -4.20
N LEU A 610 12.78 -33.69 -3.73
CA LEU A 610 13.93 -33.61 -2.82
C LEU A 610 13.44 -33.28 -1.39
N SER A 611 14.25 -33.53 -0.36
CA SER A 611 13.90 -33.07 1.00
C SER A 611 14.08 -31.55 1.12
N ALA A 612 13.19 -30.90 1.88
CA ALA A 612 13.25 -29.47 2.13
C ALA A 612 14.58 -29.08 2.82
N ASP A 613 15.03 -29.87 3.78
CA ASP A 613 16.26 -29.64 4.53
C ASP A 613 17.51 -29.67 3.63
N ARG A 614 17.52 -30.52 2.60
CA ARG A 614 18.64 -30.59 1.64
C ARG A 614 18.68 -29.37 0.72
N ILE A 615 17.52 -28.88 0.29
CA ILE A 615 17.43 -27.64 -0.50
C ILE A 615 17.88 -26.43 0.34
N GLU A 616 17.41 -26.33 1.58
CA GLU A 616 17.79 -25.26 2.50
C GLU A 616 19.31 -25.27 2.81
N GLN A 617 19.92 -26.45 3.00
CA GLN A 617 21.38 -26.61 3.15
C GLN A 617 22.17 -26.13 1.93
N GLU A 618 21.71 -26.41 0.70
CA GLU A 618 22.36 -25.97 -0.54
C GLU A 618 22.24 -24.44 -0.73
N LEU A 619 21.09 -23.86 -0.34
CA LEU A 619 20.86 -22.41 -0.35
C LEU A 619 21.68 -21.66 0.70
N ASP A 620 21.78 -22.19 1.93
CA ASP A 620 22.65 -21.62 2.98
C ASP A 620 24.13 -21.67 2.57
N ALA A 621 24.56 -22.74 1.91
CA ALA A 621 25.91 -22.87 1.39
C ALA A 621 26.21 -21.80 0.32
N GLU A 622 25.33 -21.60 -0.68
CA GLU A 622 25.56 -20.59 -1.72
C GLU A 622 25.44 -19.15 -1.19
N VAL A 623 24.51 -18.86 -0.28
CA VAL A 623 24.42 -17.54 0.38
C VAL A 623 25.68 -17.24 1.19
N THR A 624 26.23 -18.24 1.90
CA THR A 624 27.50 -18.11 2.63
C THR A 624 28.67 -17.91 1.67
N ALA A 625 28.73 -18.67 0.57
CA ALA A 625 29.77 -18.55 -0.44
C ALA A 625 29.71 -17.22 -1.21
N ALA A 626 28.51 -16.66 -1.44
CA ALA A 626 28.33 -15.33 -2.01
C ALA A 626 28.88 -14.24 -1.06
N ARG A 627 28.53 -14.29 0.23
CA ARG A 627 29.03 -13.36 1.25
C ARG A 627 30.55 -13.43 1.40
N GLY A 628 31.12 -14.63 1.45
CA GLY A 628 32.57 -14.85 1.53
C GLY A 628 33.37 -14.38 0.30
N ARG A 629 32.71 -14.06 -0.82
CA ARG A 629 33.34 -13.50 -2.04
C ARG A 629 33.25 -11.97 -2.13
N GLY A 630 32.62 -11.30 -1.15
CA GLY A 630 32.37 -9.85 -1.14
C GLY A 630 32.74 -9.12 0.17
N SER A 631 33.61 -9.72 1.00
CA SER A 631 33.84 -9.27 2.38
C SER A 631 34.65 -7.97 2.51
N ALA A 632 33.96 -6.83 2.56
CA ALA A 632 34.22 -5.83 3.60
C ALA A 632 33.52 -6.26 4.92
N PRO A 633 33.83 -5.68 6.10
CA PRO A 633 33.30 -6.17 7.38
C PRO A 633 31.76 -6.19 7.46
N ALA A 634 31.21 -7.25 8.04
CA ALA A 634 29.77 -7.51 8.04
C ALA A 634 29.01 -6.80 9.17
N VAL A 635 27.84 -6.25 8.84
CA VAL A 635 26.79 -5.89 9.80
C VAL A 635 25.92 -7.14 10.05
N PRO A 636 25.53 -7.48 11.30
CA PRO A 636 24.73 -8.68 11.58
C PRO A 636 23.27 -8.60 11.12
N GLU A 637 22.70 -9.72 10.66
CA GLU A 637 21.27 -9.86 10.34
C GLU A 637 20.40 -10.22 11.57
N PRO A 638 19.12 -9.78 11.62
CA PRO A 638 18.20 -10.13 12.69
C PRO A 638 17.12 -11.17 12.30
N ALA A 639 16.86 -12.16 13.17
CA ALA A 639 15.66 -13.01 13.17
C ALA A 639 15.53 -13.78 14.51
N PRO A 640 14.33 -14.25 14.98
CA PRO A 640 12.96 -13.93 14.54
C PRO A 640 11.96 -13.60 15.70
N ALA A 641 10.71 -13.30 15.33
CA ALA A 641 9.46 -13.52 16.10
C ALA A 641 9.16 -12.76 17.44
N ARG A 642 8.31 -11.72 17.31
CA ARG A 642 7.34 -11.16 18.29
C ARG A 642 7.37 -11.68 19.75
N ARG A 643 7.90 -10.84 20.66
CA ARG A 643 7.44 -10.69 22.06
C ARG A 643 7.33 -9.18 22.39
N ALA A 644 6.90 -8.84 23.61
CA ALA A 644 6.34 -7.53 23.99
C ALA A 644 7.14 -6.28 23.53
N PRO A 645 6.48 -5.18 23.13
CA PRO A 645 7.17 -3.96 22.72
C PRO A 645 7.89 -3.33 23.93
N GLY A 646 9.19 -3.05 23.77
CA GLY A 646 10.05 -2.51 24.84
C GLY A 646 11.40 -3.22 25.00
N ASP A 647 11.66 -4.29 24.25
CA ASP A 647 13.01 -4.87 24.15
C ASP A 647 13.83 -4.16 23.07
N VAL A 648 14.72 -3.27 23.50
CA VAL A 648 15.76 -2.64 22.68
C VAL A 648 17.03 -3.52 22.65
N THR A 649 17.11 -4.48 23.55
CA THR A 649 18.32 -5.22 23.95
C THR A 649 18.23 -6.68 23.48
N GLY A 650 17.98 -6.89 22.19
CA GLY A 650 17.53 -8.17 21.62
C GLY A 650 18.33 -9.41 22.06
N GLY A 651 17.76 -10.14 23.03
CA GLY A 651 18.32 -11.35 23.64
C GLY A 651 17.34 -11.96 24.64
N GLU A 652 17.79 -12.79 25.58
CA GLU A 652 16.88 -13.42 26.54
C GLU A 652 16.37 -12.43 27.61
N PRO A 653 15.05 -12.34 27.87
CA PRO A 653 14.47 -11.38 28.83
C PRO A 653 14.90 -11.50 30.31
N SER A 654 15.75 -12.49 30.63
CA SER A 654 16.30 -12.78 31.95
C SER A 654 17.80 -12.49 32.07
N ASP A 655 18.48 -12.06 31.01
CA ASP A 655 19.91 -11.74 31.06
C ASP A 655 20.16 -10.44 31.86
N PRO A 656 20.92 -10.48 32.97
CA PRO A 656 21.15 -9.31 33.82
C PRO A 656 21.85 -8.14 33.13
N GLN A 657 22.71 -8.40 32.13
CA GLN A 657 23.43 -7.38 31.39
C GLN A 657 22.50 -6.65 30.41
N LEU A 658 21.59 -7.38 29.74
CA LEU A 658 20.60 -6.77 28.85
C LEU A 658 19.60 -5.90 29.64
N ILE A 659 19.18 -6.37 30.81
CA ILE A 659 18.37 -5.58 31.74
C ILE A 659 19.13 -4.30 32.12
N LEU A 660 20.37 -4.40 32.61
CA LEU A 660 21.20 -3.26 33.01
C LEU A 660 21.37 -2.21 31.89
N GLU A 661 21.74 -2.64 30.69
CA GLU A 661 21.88 -1.75 29.52
C GLU A 661 20.57 -1.02 29.21
N ARG A 662 19.44 -1.73 29.25
CA ARG A 662 18.11 -1.17 28.97
C ARG A 662 17.64 -0.20 30.05
N GLU A 663 17.89 -0.48 31.33
CA GLU A 663 17.52 0.45 32.42
C GLU A 663 18.40 1.72 32.36
N VAL A 664 19.70 1.61 32.05
CA VAL A 664 20.59 2.77 31.81
C VAL A 664 20.08 3.62 30.64
N LEU A 665 19.83 3.00 29.48
CA LEU A 665 19.37 3.72 28.29
C LEU A 665 17.97 4.33 28.47
N ARG A 666 17.05 3.66 29.19
CA ARG A 666 15.76 4.29 29.56
C ARG A 666 15.97 5.51 30.44
N THR A 667 16.84 5.41 31.45
CA THR A 667 17.11 6.49 32.40
C THR A 667 17.73 7.70 31.70
N ALA A 668 18.67 7.48 30.78
CA ALA A 668 19.25 8.55 29.96
C ALA A 668 18.25 9.23 29.02
N LEU A 669 17.21 8.51 28.56
CA LEU A 669 16.13 9.05 27.72
C LEU A 669 14.99 9.73 28.50
N GLN A 670 14.71 9.30 29.74
CA GLN A 670 13.60 9.80 30.57
C GLN A 670 14.02 10.85 31.60
N HIS A 671 15.28 10.80 32.06
CA HIS A 671 15.80 11.62 33.14
C HIS A 671 17.27 12.03 32.90
N PRO A 672 17.64 12.66 31.76
CA PRO A 672 19.02 13.04 31.45
C PRO A 672 19.66 13.92 32.53
N GLN A 673 18.86 14.73 33.25
CA GLN A 673 19.29 15.57 34.37
C GLN A 673 19.79 14.81 35.61
N LEU A 674 19.58 13.48 35.68
CA LEU A 674 20.08 12.61 36.76
C LEU A 674 21.39 11.90 36.38
N LEU A 675 21.91 12.08 35.16
CA LEU A 675 23.11 11.39 34.72
C LEU A 675 24.36 11.91 35.46
N PRO A 676 25.20 11.02 36.04
CA PRO A 676 26.40 11.42 36.76
C PRO A 676 27.46 11.97 35.80
N SER A 677 28.42 12.75 36.31
CA SER A 677 29.61 13.18 35.53
C SER A 677 30.36 12.02 34.87
N ALA A 678 30.28 10.81 35.45
CA ALA A 678 30.86 9.58 34.91
C ALA A 678 30.20 9.10 33.58
N TRP A 679 28.99 9.59 33.24
CA TRP A 679 28.34 9.31 31.95
C TRP A 679 29.22 9.74 30.76
N LYS A 680 29.98 10.83 30.91
CA LYS A 680 30.95 11.33 29.91
C LYS A 680 32.15 10.41 29.69
N LEU A 681 32.24 9.32 30.44
CA LEU A 681 33.29 8.29 30.35
C LEU A 681 32.70 6.92 29.97
N VAL A 682 31.43 6.87 29.56
CA VAL A 682 30.79 5.70 28.94
C VAL A 682 31.11 5.71 27.43
N THR A 683 31.34 4.54 26.84
CA THR A 683 31.52 4.38 25.39
C THR A 683 30.56 3.33 24.82
N ALA A 684 30.47 3.22 23.49
CA ALA A 684 29.74 2.14 22.83
C ALA A 684 30.27 0.73 23.23
N GLU A 685 31.53 0.62 23.67
CA GLU A 685 32.13 -0.65 24.08
C GLU A 685 31.64 -1.12 25.46
N ASP A 686 31.16 -0.19 26.31
CA ASP A 686 30.54 -0.50 27.61
C ASP A 686 29.23 -1.30 27.47
N PHE A 687 28.57 -1.22 26.32
CA PHE A 687 27.39 -2.01 25.98
C PHE A 687 27.77 -3.31 25.25
N ARG A 688 27.08 -4.41 25.55
CA ARG A 688 27.29 -5.74 24.97
C ARG A 688 26.31 -6.02 23.81
N ALA A 689 25.06 -5.57 23.89
CA ALA A 689 24.11 -5.78 22.80
C ALA A 689 24.33 -4.76 21.65
N PRO A 690 24.42 -5.18 20.38
CA PRO A 690 24.67 -4.26 19.26
C PRO A 690 23.67 -3.11 19.15
N LEU A 691 22.39 -3.37 19.42
CA LEU A 691 21.34 -2.34 19.42
C LEU A 691 21.50 -1.30 20.53
N SER A 692 22.04 -1.69 21.70
CA SER A 692 22.40 -0.75 22.77
C SER A 692 23.53 0.19 22.32
N ARG A 693 24.52 -0.32 21.58
CA ARG A 693 25.63 0.47 21.03
C ARG A 693 25.12 1.55 20.10
N THR A 694 24.35 1.15 19.07
CA THR A 694 23.80 2.08 18.08
C THR A 694 22.84 3.09 18.69
N LEU A 695 22.13 2.74 19.77
CA LEU A 695 21.34 3.72 20.54
C LEU A 695 22.24 4.69 21.32
N PHE A 696 23.25 4.21 22.05
CA PHE A 696 24.18 5.07 22.77
C PHE A 696 24.96 6.02 21.83
N GLU A 697 25.39 5.52 20.67
CA GLU A 697 26.03 6.30 19.61
C GLU A 697 25.09 7.42 19.12
N ALA A 698 23.86 7.09 18.71
CA ALA A 698 22.86 8.08 18.27
C ALA A 698 22.43 9.07 19.39
N MET A 699 22.58 8.69 20.66
CA MET A 699 22.36 9.56 21.82
C MET A 699 23.57 10.44 22.16
N SER A 700 24.79 10.09 21.72
CA SER A 700 26.02 10.81 22.04
C SER A 700 26.25 12.04 21.15
N ASP A 701 25.72 12.02 19.92
CA ASP A 701 25.87 13.10 18.93
C ASP A 701 24.81 14.22 19.05
N VAL A 702 23.93 14.16 20.07
CA VAL A 702 22.76 15.06 20.24
C VAL A 702 22.60 15.55 21.68
N GLN A 703 21.74 16.55 21.89
CA GLN A 703 21.31 16.95 23.24
C GLN A 703 20.27 15.95 23.74
N LEU A 704 20.54 15.29 24.88
CA LEU A 704 19.70 14.24 25.44
C LEU A 704 18.33 14.75 25.92
N GLU A 705 18.24 16.04 26.20
CA GLU A 705 17.02 16.76 26.55
C GLU A 705 16.04 16.87 25.35
N ASP A 706 16.52 16.69 24.12
CA ASP A 706 15.69 16.66 22.90
C ASP A 706 15.57 15.22 22.37
N LEU A 707 14.56 14.51 22.87
CA LEU A 707 14.16 13.20 22.35
C LEU A 707 13.78 13.24 20.85
N GLY A 708 13.38 14.40 20.31
CA GLY A 708 13.15 14.60 18.88
C GLY A 708 14.46 14.52 18.07
N ALA A 709 15.53 15.16 18.55
CA ALA A 709 16.87 15.05 17.98
C ALA A 709 17.43 13.62 18.09
N VAL A 710 17.30 12.97 19.26
CA VAL A 710 17.68 11.54 19.43
C VAL A 710 16.95 10.67 18.43
N LEU A 711 15.64 10.88 18.23
CA LEU A 711 14.88 10.11 17.24
C LEU A 711 15.32 10.44 15.80
N ALA A 712 15.65 11.70 15.48
CA ALA A 712 16.12 12.09 14.15
C ALA A 712 17.49 11.51 13.77
N ALA A 713 18.35 11.21 14.76
CA ALA A 713 19.66 10.59 14.55
C ALA A 713 19.62 9.08 14.23
N LEU A 714 18.48 8.40 14.45
CA LEU A 714 18.35 6.95 14.28
C LEU A 714 18.11 6.53 12.81
N PRO A 715 18.76 5.47 12.33
CA PRO A 715 18.85 5.16 10.90
C PRO A 715 17.54 4.69 10.26
N ASP A 716 16.62 4.09 11.02
CA ASP A 716 15.39 3.49 10.48
C ASP A 716 14.17 3.65 11.41
N ASP A 717 12.96 3.42 10.85
CA ASP A 717 11.70 3.58 11.58
C ASP A 717 11.46 2.52 12.66
N ALA A 718 12.05 1.32 12.54
CA ALA A 718 11.93 0.28 13.56
C ALA A 718 12.78 0.60 14.79
N MET A 719 13.99 1.13 14.62
CA MET A 719 14.77 1.73 15.70
C MET A 719 14.05 2.94 16.30
N ARG A 720 13.59 3.89 15.48
CA ARG A 720 12.81 5.04 15.98
C ARG A 720 11.55 4.60 16.75
N SER A 721 10.88 3.51 16.35
CA SER A 721 9.73 2.99 17.10
C SER A 721 10.14 2.30 18.41
N ARG A 722 11.18 1.47 18.41
CA ARG A 722 11.74 0.84 19.63
C ARG A 722 12.21 1.86 20.67
N VAL A 723 12.86 2.94 20.25
CA VAL A 723 13.33 4.02 21.14
C VAL A 723 12.15 4.82 21.68
N ARG A 724 11.12 5.09 20.88
CA ARG A 724 9.83 5.61 21.37
C ARG A 724 9.21 4.65 22.40
N ALA A 725 9.14 3.36 22.13
CA ALA A 725 8.61 2.37 23.08
C ALA A 725 9.41 2.32 24.40
N LEU A 726 10.74 2.46 24.36
CA LEU A 726 11.59 2.53 25.55
C LEU A 726 11.35 3.83 26.33
N ALA A 727 11.42 4.99 25.67
CA ALA A 727 11.12 6.29 26.29
C ALA A 727 9.69 6.35 26.87
N MET A 728 8.73 5.64 26.26
CA MET A 728 7.34 5.53 26.72
C MET A 728 7.09 4.41 27.76
N SER A 729 8.08 3.56 28.05
CA SER A 729 7.92 2.45 29.00
C SER A 729 7.87 2.91 30.46
N GLU A 730 7.16 2.16 31.30
CA GLU A 730 7.09 2.39 32.75
C GLU A 730 8.36 1.83 33.43
N SER A 731 9.01 2.63 34.28
CA SER A 731 10.06 2.13 35.17
C SER A 731 9.44 1.40 36.37
N ARG A 732 10.14 0.41 36.92
CA ARG A 732 9.73 -0.31 38.14
C ARG A 732 10.15 0.38 39.44
N VAL A 733 11.13 1.28 39.34
CA VAL A 733 11.68 2.08 40.43
C VAL A 733 11.79 3.51 39.90
N GLU A 734 11.40 4.49 40.71
CA GLU A 734 11.55 5.91 40.37
C GLU A 734 13.03 6.30 40.65
N PRO A 735 13.80 6.72 39.63
CA PRO A 735 15.25 6.84 39.77
C PRO A 735 15.65 8.11 40.53
N ASP A 736 16.58 7.97 41.48
CA ASP A 736 17.34 9.08 42.07
C ASP A 736 18.79 9.08 41.56
N ALA A 737 19.51 10.18 41.78
CA ALA A 737 20.88 10.37 41.27
C ALA A 737 21.89 9.33 41.77
N GLY A 738 21.69 8.75 42.96
CA GLY A 738 22.52 7.67 43.48
C GLY A 738 22.27 6.37 42.74
N HIS A 739 20.99 6.02 42.50
CA HIS A 739 20.64 4.86 41.69
C HIS A 739 21.12 5.01 40.23
N VAL A 740 21.03 6.19 39.62
CA VAL A 740 21.60 6.41 38.26
C VAL A 740 23.13 6.27 38.26
N ALA A 741 23.81 6.74 39.31
CA ALA A 741 25.26 6.54 39.47
C ALA A 741 25.63 5.05 39.59
N GLU A 742 24.90 4.28 40.41
CA GLU A 742 25.05 2.82 40.57
C GLU A 742 24.87 2.08 39.23
N LEU A 743 23.82 2.42 38.47
CA LEU A 743 23.55 1.81 37.15
C LEU A 743 24.69 2.08 36.15
N VAL A 744 25.19 3.32 36.07
CA VAL A 744 26.30 3.69 35.18
C VAL A 744 27.63 3.05 35.63
N ALA A 745 27.89 3.00 36.94
CA ALA A 745 29.05 2.33 37.52
C ALA A 745 29.07 0.84 37.19
N ARG A 746 27.94 0.15 37.38
CA ARG A 746 27.77 -1.28 37.08
C ARG A 746 27.92 -1.59 35.60
N LEU A 747 27.39 -0.75 34.71
CA LEU A 747 27.55 -0.93 33.26
C LEU A 747 29.03 -0.96 32.86
N ARG A 748 29.80 0.01 33.34
CA ARG A 748 31.24 0.13 33.07
C ARG A 748 32.06 -0.97 33.75
N ALA A 749 31.68 -1.39 34.96
CA ALA A 749 32.30 -2.53 35.63
C ALA A 749 32.09 -3.85 34.85
N ALA A 750 30.89 -4.05 34.29
CA ALA A 750 30.56 -5.19 33.43
C ALA A 750 31.25 -5.13 32.05
N ALA A 751 31.74 -3.96 31.61
CA ALA A 751 32.59 -3.82 30.44
C ALA A 751 34.02 -4.30 30.74
N VAL A 752 34.60 -3.82 31.83
CA VAL A 752 35.92 -4.25 32.31
C VAL A 752 35.96 -5.75 32.57
N GLU A 753 34.88 -6.35 33.07
CA GLU A 753 34.75 -7.81 33.24
C GLU A 753 34.81 -8.59 31.90
N ARG A 754 34.36 -7.99 30.79
CA ARG A 754 34.53 -8.57 29.44
C ARG A 754 35.97 -8.41 28.93
N GLU A 755 36.63 -7.28 29.19
CA GLU A 755 38.06 -7.09 28.90
C GLU A 755 38.92 -8.16 29.62
N VAL A 756 38.65 -8.36 30.91
CA VAL A 756 39.27 -9.41 31.76
C VAL A 756 38.99 -10.81 31.22
N GLY A 757 37.77 -11.07 30.76
CA GLY A 757 37.40 -12.32 30.09
C GLY A 757 38.22 -12.59 28.83
N SER A 758 38.31 -11.62 27.91
CA SER A 758 39.09 -11.76 26.68
C SER A 758 40.57 -12.02 26.95
N LEU A 759 41.17 -11.28 27.90
CA LEU A 759 42.58 -11.49 28.29
C LEU A 759 42.81 -12.89 28.88
N ARG A 760 41.87 -13.42 29.65
CA ARG A 760 41.93 -14.80 30.16
C ARG A 760 41.85 -15.82 29.02
N ASP A 761 40.97 -15.61 28.05
CA ASP A 761 40.83 -16.49 26.89
C ASP A 761 42.08 -16.42 25.99
N ASP A 762 42.69 -15.25 25.80
CA ASP A 762 43.95 -15.07 25.07
C ASP A 762 45.14 -15.73 25.77
N MET A 763 45.29 -15.55 27.09
CA MET A 763 46.29 -16.30 27.87
C MET A 763 46.10 -17.82 27.74
N THR A 764 44.85 -18.29 27.75
CA THR A 764 44.52 -19.72 27.62
C THR A 764 44.82 -20.25 26.21
N ARG A 765 44.45 -19.49 25.18
CA ARG A 765 44.64 -19.80 23.75
C ARG A 765 46.12 -19.81 23.34
N LEU A 766 46.91 -18.86 23.84
CA LEU A 766 48.32 -18.73 23.46
C LEU A 766 49.23 -19.62 24.33
N GLY A 767 48.88 -19.88 25.60
CA GLY A 767 49.44 -20.96 26.42
C GLY A 767 50.97 -21.03 26.44
N GLU A 768 51.53 -22.10 25.86
CA GLU A 768 52.98 -22.35 25.78
C GLU A 768 53.71 -21.48 24.75
N GLN A 769 52.99 -20.84 23.82
CA GLN A 769 53.56 -19.96 22.79
C GLN A 769 53.90 -18.55 23.35
N LEU A 770 53.38 -18.20 24.53
CA LEU A 770 53.68 -16.94 25.20
C LEU A 770 55.08 -16.94 25.82
N GLY A 771 55.95 -16.08 25.29
CA GLY A 771 57.24 -15.75 25.90
C GLY A 771 57.11 -15.19 27.33
N PRO A 772 58.17 -15.26 28.15
CA PRO A 772 58.12 -14.87 29.56
C PRO A 772 57.89 -13.37 29.78
N GLU A 773 58.19 -12.51 28.80
CA GLU A 773 57.91 -11.07 28.88
C GLU A 773 56.43 -10.77 28.60
N ASP A 774 55.86 -11.34 27.55
CA ASP A 774 54.43 -11.16 27.23
C ASP A 774 53.55 -11.75 28.32
N ARG A 775 53.91 -12.92 28.87
CA ARG A 775 53.21 -13.51 30.02
C ARG A 775 53.17 -12.56 31.23
N ARG A 776 54.20 -11.73 31.45
CA ARG A 776 54.17 -10.66 32.48
C ARG A 776 53.22 -9.53 32.08
N ARG A 777 53.26 -9.07 30.82
CA ARG A 777 52.34 -8.03 30.30
C ARG A 777 50.87 -8.41 30.52
N TYR A 778 50.49 -9.64 30.18
CA TYR A 778 49.12 -10.15 30.39
C TYR A 778 48.72 -10.16 31.88
N VAL A 779 49.61 -10.58 32.78
CA VAL A 779 49.35 -10.55 34.24
C VAL A 779 49.19 -9.12 34.77
N THR A 780 50.06 -8.19 34.36
CA THR A 780 49.96 -6.78 34.78
C THR A 780 48.67 -6.13 34.26
N ALA A 781 48.27 -6.39 33.01
CA ALA A 781 47.00 -5.89 32.47
C ALA A 781 45.78 -6.47 33.22
N PHE A 782 45.82 -7.76 33.59
CA PHE A 782 44.77 -8.38 34.39
C PHE A 782 44.65 -7.74 35.79
N GLU A 783 45.78 -7.49 36.47
CA GLU A 783 45.79 -6.82 37.78
C GLU A 783 45.33 -5.35 37.73
N GLU A 784 45.59 -4.65 36.62
CA GLU A 784 45.12 -3.29 36.40
C GLU A 784 43.61 -3.24 36.16
N LEU A 785 43.07 -4.15 35.35
CA LEU A 785 41.64 -4.21 35.06
C LEU A 785 40.80 -4.69 36.24
N GLU A 786 41.21 -5.71 37.01
CA GLU A 786 40.49 -6.09 38.24
C GLU A 786 40.53 -4.97 39.29
N ARG A 787 41.59 -4.14 39.32
CA ARG A 787 41.64 -2.92 40.14
C ARG A 787 40.64 -1.86 39.63
N ARG A 788 40.63 -1.58 38.33
CA ARG A 788 39.68 -0.65 37.68
C ARG A 788 38.23 -1.07 37.92
N ARG A 789 37.90 -2.36 37.75
CA ARG A 789 36.59 -2.95 38.03
C ARG A 789 36.17 -2.77 39.48
N ARG A 790 37.09 -3.03 40.42
CA ARG A 790 36.83 -2.85 41.85
C ARG A 790 36.58 -1.38 42.21
N THR A 791 37.42 -0.46 41.74
CA THR A 791 37.23 1.00 41.98
C THR A 791 35.93 1.51 41.37
N LEU A 792 35.45 0.95 40.26
CA LEU A 792 34.13 1.30 39.69
C LEU A 792 32.96 0.86 40.58
N LEU A 793 33.10 -0.23 41.34
CA LEU A 793 32.04 -0.76 42.22
C LEU A 793 32.11 -0.22 43.65
N GLU A 794 33.32 -0.08 44.22
CA GLU A 794 33.52 0.52 45.55
C GLU A 794 33.31 2.04 45.52
N GLY A 795 33.49 2.68 44.35
CA GLY A 795 33.29 4.11 44.14
C GLY A 795 31.84 4.57 43.97
N SER A 796 30.84 3.68 44.12
CA SER A 796 29.41 4.03 44.06
C SER A 796 28.69 4.04 45.42
N ASP A 797 29.40 3.77 46.53
CA ASP A 797 28.86 3.78 47.90
C ASP A 797 29.02 5.15 48.63
N HIS A 798 29.22 6.26 47.91
CA HIS A 798 29.48 7.62 48.45
C HIS A 798 28.67 8.72 47.74
#